data_AF-A0AAN8BST9-F1
#
_entry.id   AF-A0AAN8BST9-F1
#
_cell.length_a   1.000
_cell.length_b   1.000
_cell.length_c   1.000
_cell.angle_alpha   90.00
_cell.angle_beta   90.00
_cell.angle_gamma   90.00
#
_symmetry.space_group_name_H-M   'P 1'
#
loop_
_entity.id
_entity.type
_entity.pdbx_description
1 polymer ?
#
loop_
_entity_poly.entity_id
_entity_poly.type
_entity_poly.pdbx_seq_one_letter_code
_entity_poly.pdbx_strand_id
1 'polypeptide(L)'
;MFRQTKGVLQKLRYLSFNGQQHTWRLKSTNAQERAGQYQAGQNIHGFTVREVVVVPDLFLTAVKLTHDRTGAQYLHAARDDANNLFSVQLRTTPMDSTGVPHILEHTVLCGSEKYPCRDPFFKMLTRSLSTFMNAFTASDYTMYPFSTQNGKDFQNLLSVYLDAVFFPCLREQDFWQEGWRLEHEDPKDRSTPLVFKGVVFNEMKGAFSENERVYAQHLQNKLFPDHTYSVVSGGEPLDIPDLTWEQLKQFHATHYHPSNARFFSYGDLPLEQHLKQIEEEALSRFERINPNTEVPSQPHWSSPREDHVTCGPDAMAPDPKRQETLCVSFLLGDITDTFEGFTLSLLSSLMMSGPNSPFYKALIEPNIGTDFSSVAGYDGSTKEASFSIGLQGMAEEDTERVKQIISETIDDIIEKGFEEERIEALLHKIEIQMKHQSTNFGLSLASYIASSWNHDGNPVELLQISDSVTQFRKALKENPRFLQDKVKHYFKENTHRLTLSMSPDETYVEKQAKAEEEKLQKKIQALSDSDKKEIYEKGLELLAAQSKTQDASCLPALKVSDIEPTIPVTPVQISTAGGVPLQLCEQPTNGLVYFRAMCSLNTLPEELRLYVPLFCSVVTKMGCGGLDYRQQSQQKELRTGGMSVSPHVSSDSTQLDMYEQGVLLSSSCLERNLPHMFQLWSDTFNSPHFDDEERLRVLVMMSAQELANGIAYSGHMYAMTRACRHLTPSGDLQETFGGMEQVKFMKKIAEMSDLSPVIRILPRIKKHLLNPDNMRCAINTTPQKMSDSATQLERFLKDVSGNRKTRKPVRSNIIERPLGPQAGPGPSRKLIAEANFLPCQMKTFFQMPFPINFISESIRTVPFAHEDYASLCILARMMTSKFLHGEIREKGGAYGGGARMGGGLFSFYSYRDPNSLQTLSAFRRGVDWAKSGDFSQQDIDEAKLSVFSAVDSPVAPASKGMGRFLSGVTDEMLQGHRERLFAVSHRSLVEVAERYLGVGQRTCGVAILGPENETIKKDPSWIVK
;
A
#
# COMPACT_ATOMS: atom_id res chain seq x y z
N MET A 1 22.42 13.62 60.30
CA MET A 1 22.01 14.95 60.81
C MET A 1 22.35 15.98 59.73
N PHE A 2 21.35 16.43 58.98
CA PHE A 2 20.69 17.73 59.12
C PHE A 2 21.36 18.85 58.31
N ARG A 3 20.67 19.19 57.20
CA ARG A 3 20.45 20.51 56.60
C ARG A 3 21.58 21.56 56.72
N GLN A 4 22.12 21.98 55.57
CA GLN A 4 21.90 23.31 54.98
C GLN A 4 22.89 23.54 53.81
N THR A 5 22.42 23.34 52.58
CA THR A 5 23.09 23.81 51.36
C THR A 5 22.04 24.41 50.43
N LYS A 6 21.69 25.67 50.68
CA LYS A 6 20.99 26.57 49.74
C LYS A 6 21.78 27.88 49.73
N GLY A 7 22.37 28.22 48.59
CA GLY A 7 22.85 29.59 48.35
C GLY A 7 24.26 29.78 47.77
N VAL A 8 24.71 28.95 46.81
CA VAL A 8 25.89 29.32 45.96
C VAL A 8 25.75 28.94 44.47
N LEU A 9 24.75 28.15 44.07
CA LEU A 9 24.62 27.61 42.70
C LEU A 9 23.82 28.48 41.71
N GLN A 10 23.90 29.81 41.79
CA GLN A 10 23.10 30.72 40.94
C GLN A 10 23.89 31.78 40.14
N LYS A 11 25.21 31.59 39.93
CA LYS A 11 26.03 32.54 39.14
C LYS A 11 27.01 31.93 38.12
N LEU A 12 26.73 30.73 37.61
CA LEU A 12 27.48 30.13 36.49
C LEU A 12 26.56 29.57 35.38
N ARG A 13 25.39 30.19 35.15
CA ARG A 13 24.42 29.79 34.09
C ARG A 13 24.26 30.79 32.94
N TYR A 14 25.16 31.76 32.83
CA TYR A 14 25.19 32.72 31.72
C TYR A 14 26.59 32.82 31.13
N LEU A 15 27.06 31.74 30.52
CA LEU A 15 28.11 31.80 29.51
C LEU A 15 27.61 30.98 28.32
N SER A 16 27.19 31.73 27.30
CA SER A 16 26.92 31.27 25.95
C SER A 16 28.07 30.38 25.47
N PHE A 17 27.78 29.09 25.28
CA PHE A 17 28.50 28.27 24.33
C PHE A 17 27.68 28.28 23.05
N ASN A 18 28.01 29.23 22.18
CA ASN A 18 27.77 29.14 20.74
C ASN A 18 28.51 27.90 20.23
N GLY A 19 27.83 26.74 20.24
CA GLY A 19 28.23 25.55 19.52
C GLY A 19 27.76 25.67 18.07
N GLN A 20 28.72 25.73 17.15
CA GLN A 20 28.51 25.76 15.70
C GLN A 20 27.80 24.48 15.25
N GLN A 21 26.48 24.51 15.08
CA GLN A 21 25.74 23.61 14.21
C GLN A 21 24.42 24.31 13.82
N HIS A 22 24.08 24.27 12.52
CA HIS A 22 22.90 24.86 11.85
C HIS A 22 22.99 26.31 11.32
N THR A 23 24.04 26.66 10.57
CA THR A 23 24.02 27.83 9.67
C THR A 23 24.40 27.55 8.21
N TRP A 24 24.44 26.28 7.78
CA TRP A 24 24.64 25.95 6.35
C TRP A 24 23.37 25.95 5.49
N ARG A 25 22.17 26.14 6.07
CA ARG A 25 20.90 26.16 5.32
C ARG A 25 20.28 27.54 5.09
N LEU A 26 20.96 28.63 5.47
CA LEU A 26 20.43 30.00 5.30
C LEU A 26 21.13 30.81 4.18
N LYS A 27 21.90 30.15 3.30
CA LYS A 27 22.57 30.79 2.14
C LYS A 27 22.69 29.94 0.88
N SER A 28 22.02 28.79 0.78
CA SER A 28 21.90 28.05 -0.48
C SER A 28 20.58 28.41 -1.15
N THR A 29 20.61 28.77 -2.43
CA THR A 29 19.42 28.83 -3.29
C THR A 29 18.67 27.49 -3.21
N ASN A 30 17.35 27.53 -3.10
CA ASN A 30 16.52 26.31 -3.01
C ASN A 30 16.67 25.45 -4.29
N ALA A 31 16.24 24.18 -4.22
CA ALA A 31 16.40 23.24 -5.34
C ALA A 31 15.76 23.75 -6.64
N GLN A 32 14.58 24.36 -6.55
CA GLN A 32 13.86 24.94 -7.69
C GLN A 32 14.65 26.10 -8.32
N GLU A 33 15.14 27.04 -7.51
CA GLU A 33 15.95 28.18 -7.96
C GLU A 33 17.26 27.74 -8.60
N ARG A 34 17.90 26.69 -8.09
CA ARG A 34 19.08 26.10 -8.71
C ARG A 34 18.75 25.51 -10.08
N ALA A 35 17.68 24.72 -10.17
CA ALA A 35 17.26 24.13 -11.43
C ALA A 35 16.80 25.17 -12.47
N GLY A 36 16.20 26.27 -12.01
CA GLY A 36 15.82 27.41 -12.87
C GLY A 36 16.99 28.14 -13.52
N GLN A 37 18.23 27.89 -13.11
CA GLN A 37 19.44 28.47 -13.72
C GLN A 37 19.94 27.70 -14.94
N TYR A 38 19.48 26.45 -15.14
CA TYR A 38 19.85 25.68 -16.33
C TYR A 38 19.30 26.34 -17.61
N GLN A 39 20.03 26.19 -18.71
CA GLN A 39 19.64 26.74 -20.00
C GLN A 39 19.49 25.63 -21.05
N ALA A 40 18.49 25.77 -21.93
CA ALA A 40 18.36 24.88 -23.08
C ALA A 40 19.65 24.91 -23.93
N GLY A 41 20.15 23.74 -24.30
CA GLY A 41 21.42 23.55 -24.99
C GLY A 41 22.65 23.41 -24.08
N GLN A 42 22.51 23.60 -22.77
CA GLN A 42 23.60 23.36 -21.82
C GLN A 42 23.96 21.87 -21.78
N ASN A 43 25.26 21.57 -21.91
CA ASN A 43 25.79 20.21 -21.80
C ASN A 43 26.27 19.94 -20.37
N ILE A 44 25.84 18.81 -19.81
CA ILE A 44 26.18 18.37 -18.46
C ILE A 44 26.44 16.87 -18.51
N HIS A 45 27.71 16.46 -18.37
CA HIS A 45 28.11 15.06 -18.29
C HIS A 45 27.51 14.15 -19.38
N GLY A 46 27.56 14.58 -20.65
CA GLY A 46 27.04 13.79 -21.79
C GLY A 46 25.53 13.95 -22.05
N PHE A 47 24.84 14.76 -21.25
CA PHE A 47 23.44 15.11 -21.46
C PHE A 47 23.30 16.56 -21.92
N THR A 48 22.35 16.80 -22.82
CA THR A 48 21.95 18.15 -23.23
C THR A 48 20.60 18.51 -22.64
N VAL A 49 20.53 19.64 -21.92
CA VAL A 49 19.27 20.22 -21.42
C VAL A 49 18.40 20.62 -22.61
N ARG A 50 17.17 20.10 -22.67
CA ARG A 50 16.19 20.41 -23.70
C ARG A 50 15.24 21.51 -23.27
N GLU A 51 14.78 21.44 -22.02
CA GLU A 51 13.70 22.27 -21.52
C GLU A 51 13.82 22.43 -20.00
N VAL A 52 13.46 23.62 -19.50
CA VAL A 52 13.36 23.92 -18.08
C VAL A 52 11.99 24.58 -17.85
N VAL A 53 11.14 23.96 -17.04
CA VAL A 53 9.77 24.41 -16.80
C VAL A 53 9.53 24.53 -15.30
N VAL A 54 9.12 25.72 -14.86
CA VAL A 54 8.67 25.91 -13.47
C VAL A 54 7.24 25.40 -13.36
N VAL A 55 6.98 24.55 -12.37
CA VAL A 55 5.65 23.98 -12.07
C VAL A 55 5.24 24.42 -10.66
N PRO A 56 4.63 25.61 -10.51
CA PRO A 56 4.30 26.19 -9.20
C PRO A 56 3.30 25.34 -8.41
N ASP A 57 2.37 24.68 -9.11
CA ASP A 57 1.33 23.82 -8.55
C ASP A 57 1.88 22.74 -7.61
N LEU A 58 3.05 22.21 -7.96
CA LEU A 58 3.71 21.11 -7.29
C LEU A 58 5.01 21.53 -6.59
N PHE A 59 5.29 22.85 -6.55
CA PHE A 59 6.50 23.44 -5.97
C PHE A 59 7.79 22.82 -6.53
N LEU A 60 7.86 22.62 -7.84
CA LEU A 60 9.02 22.00 -8.47
C LEU A 60 9.44 22.72 -9.76
N THR A 61 10.67 22.47 -10.19
CA THR A 61 11.15 22.84 -11.53
C THR A 61 11.53 21.56 -12.27
N ALA A 62 10.87 21.32 -13.41
CA ALA A 62 11.13 20.18 -14.27
C ALA A 62 12.24 20.52 -15.27
N VAL A 63 13.26 19.67 -15.36
CA VAL A 63 14.37 19.79 -16.31
C VAL A 63 14.37 18.54 -17.19
N LYS A 64 14.11 18.71 -18.48
CA LYS A 64 14.18 17.63 -19.48
C LYS A 64 15.55 17.62 -20.12
N LEU A 65 16.17 16.44 -20.19
CA LEU A 65 17.46 16.24 -20.85
C LEU A 65 17.41 15.04 -21.79
N THR A 66 18.38 14.99 -22.69
CA THR A 66 18.63 13.83 -23.55
C THR A 66 20.10 13.49 -23.49
N HIS A 67 20.42 12.21 -23.31
CA HIS A 67 21.79 11.73 -23.42
C HIS A 67 22.25 11.78 -24.88
N ASP A 68 23.41 12.39 -25.14
CA ASP A 68 23.85 12.74 -26.48
C ASP A 68 24.18 11.50 -27.33
N ARG A 69 24.83 10.49 -26.75
CA ARG A 69 25.30 9.30 -27.48
C ARG A 69 24.23 8.25 -27.69
N THR A 70 23.33 8.04 -26.72
CA THR A 70 22.34 6.96 -26.77
C THR A 70 20.93 7.44 -27.10
N GLY A 71 20.65 8.74 -26.94
CA GLY A 71 19.30 9.29 -27.05
C GLY A 71 18.40 9.01 -25.84
N ALA A 72 18.91 8.42 -24.75
CA ALA A 72 18.13 8.16 -23.55
C ALA A 72 17.50 9.46 -23.02
N GLN A 73 16.24 9.39 -22.63
CA GLN A 73 15.50 10.56 -22.13
C GLN A 73 15.65 10.67 -20.60
N TYR A 74 15.69 11.90 -20.09
CA TYR A 74 15.81 12.18 -18.67
C TYR A 74 14.83 13.28 -18.24
N LEU A 75 14.18 13.09 -17.10
CA LEU A 75 13.38 14.12 -16.42
C LEU A 75 13.85 14.26 -14.96
N HIS A 76 14.30 15.45 -14.60
CA HIS A 76 14.58 15.81 -13.21
C HIS A 76 13.47 16.73 -12.68
N ALA A 77 12.88 16.38 -11.56
CA ALA A 77 11.91 17.20 -10.83
C ALA A 77 12.57 17.77 -9.57
N ALA A 78 13.17 18.95 -9.68
CA ALA A 78 13.85 19.63 -8.59
C ALA A 78 12.85 20.23 -7.61
N ARG A 79 12.92 19.83 -6.33
CA ARG A 79 12.03 20.29 -5.27
C ARG A 79 12.73 20.21 -3.91
N ASP A 80 12.44 21.15 -3.01
CA ASP A 80 12.93 21.10 -1.62
C ASP A 80 12.27 19.97 -0.83
N ASP A 81 12.66 18.73 -1.13
CA ASP A 81 12.24 17.51 -0.47
C ASP A 81 13.46 16.65 -0.23
N ALA A 82 13.72 16.35 1.04
CA ALA A 82 14.86 15.53 1.42
C ALA A 82 14.70 14.07 0.97
N ASN A 83 13.47 13.60 0.74
CA ASN A 83 13.23 12.25 0.25
C ASN A 83 13.44 12.19 -1.28
N ASN A 84 14.69 11.95 -1.67
CA ASN A 84 15.09 11.92 -3.06
C ASN A 84 14.77 10.57 -3.68
N LEU A 85 14.29 10.57 -4.93
CA LEU A 85 13.96 9.35 -5.67
C LEU A 85 14.70 9.30 -7.01
N PHE A 86 15.11 8.10 -7.39
CA PHE A 86 15.52 7.74 -8.74
C PHE A 86 14.62 6.65 -9.28
N SER A 87 14.34 6.66 -10.58
CA SER A 87 13.87 5.48 -11.29
C SER A 87 14.44 5.40 -12.71
N VAL A 88 14.53 4.17 -13.21
CA VAL A 88 14.73 3.89 -14.63
C VAL A 88 13.57 3.03 -15.12
N GLN A 89 12.96 3.42 -16.23
CA GLN A 89 11.87 2.72 -16.88
C GLN A 89 12.32 2.20 -18.25
N LEU A 90 11.94 0.96 -18.57
CA LEU A 90 12.24 0.28 -19.82
C LEU A 90 10.91 -0.12 -20.47
N ARG A 91 10.72 0.21 -21.75
CA ARG A 91 9.57 -0.29 -22.51
C ARG A 91 9.77 -1.79 -22.81
N THR A 92 8.92 -2.65 -22.26
CA THR A 92 9.07 -4.11 -22.28
C THR A 92 7.81 -4.75 -22.83
N THR A 93 7.82 -5.21 -24.08
CA THR A 93 6.62 -5.63 -24.80
C THR A 93 6.60 -7.16 -24.98
N PRO A 94 6.10 -7.95 -24.02
CA PRO A 94 5.95 -9.40 -24.18
C PRO A 94 4.98 -9.75 -25.32
N MET A 95 5.26 -10.85 -26.02
CA MET A 95 4.42 -11.37 -27.11
C MET A 95 3.83 -12.75 -26.80
N ASP A 96 4.00 -13.21 -25.57
CA ASP A 96 3.42 -14.43 -25.00
C ASP A 96 3.16 -14.21 -23.49
N SER A 97 2.44 -15.13 -22.87
CA SER A 97 2.06 -15.06 -21.44
C SER A 97 3.07 -15.77 -20.53
N THR A 98 4.32 -15.94 -20.96
CA THR A 98 5.35 -16.62 -20.16
C THR A 98 5.79 -15.82 -18.94
N GLY A 99 5.44 -14.53 -18.87
CA GLY A 99 5.88 -13.65 -17.79
C GLY A 99 7.33 -13.19 -17.91
N VAL A 100 7.94 -13.30 -19.10
CA VAL A 100 9.34 -12.93 -19.32
C VAL A 100 9.76 -11.55 -18.80
N PRO A 101 8.98 -10.44 -18.92
CA PRO A 101 9.42 -9.16 -18.33
C PRO A 101 9.42 -9.20 -16.80
N HIS A 102 8.45 -9.90 -16.19
CA HIS A 102 8.33 -10.02 -14.74
C HIS A 102 9.43 -10.91 -14.14
N ILE A 103 9.71 -12.05 -14.78
CA ILE A 103 10.81 -12.93 -14.37
C ILE A 103 12.16 -12.23 -14.58
N LEU A 104 12.31 -11.46 -15.65
CA LEU A 104 13.52 -10.65 -15.86
C LEU A 104 13.67 -9.57 -14.80
N GLU A 105 12.58 -8.92 -14.40
CA GLU A 105 12.58 -7.93 -13.34
C GLU A 105 13.18 -8.45 -12.03
N HIS A 106 12.77 -9.65 -11.62
CA HIS A 106 13.39 -10.34 -10.49
C HIS A 106 14.84 -10.73 -10.76
N THR A 107 15.13 -11.32 -11.94
CA THR A 107 16.44 -11.95 -12.21
C THR A 107 17.56 -10.92 -12.36
N VAL A 108 17.29 -9.70 -12.86
CA VAL A 108 18.33 -8.65 -12.94
C VAL A 108 18.80 -8.21 -11.56
N LEU A 109 17.96 -8.39 -10.52
CA LEU A 109 18.25 -8.03 -9.14
C LEU A 109 19.04 -9.12 -8.38
N CYS A 110 19.33 -10.26 -9.02
CA CYS A 110 20.05 -11.39 -8.42
C CYS A 110 21.59 -11.29 -8.53
N GLY A 111 22.13 -10.37 -9.33
CA GLY A 111 23.58 -10.19 -9.50
C GLY A 111 23.93 -9.49 -10.80
N SER A 112 25.04 -8.76 -10.81
CA SER A 112 25.49 -7.97 -11.97
C SER A 112 27.01 -7.97 -12.12
N GLU A 113 27.54 -7.40 -13.22
CA GLU A 113 28.97 -7.41 -13.54
C GLU A 113 29.84 -6.82 -12.42
N LYS A 114 29.46 -5.66 -11.88
CA LYS A 114 30.16 -4.98 -10.77
C LYS A 114 29.81 -5.58 -9.41
N TYR A 115 28.60 -6.11 -9.26
CA TYR A 115 28.09 -6.70 -8.02
C TYR A 115 27.69 -8.17 -8.22
N PRO A 116 28.66 -9.08 -8.46
CA PRO A 116 28.37 -10.45 -8.87
C PRO A 116 27.90 -11.35 -7.72
N CYS A 117 27.89 -10.87 -6.47
CA CYS A 117 27.37 -11.65 -5.36
C CYS A 117 25.87 -11.95 -5.58
N ARG A 118 25.37 -13.05 -5.01
CA ARG A 118 23.95 -13.39 -5.11
C ARG A 118 23.07 -12.38 -4.37
N ASP A 119 21.94 -12.02 -4.96
CA ASP A 119 20.89 -11.13 -4.43
C ASP A 119 21.38 -9.77 -3.91
N PRO A 120 22.07 -8.94 -4.74
CA PRO A 120 22.44 -7.57 -4.38
C PRO A 120 21.27 -6.76 -3.84
N PHE A 121 20.10 -6.85 -4.47
CA PHE A 121 18.92 -6.06 -4.09
C PHE A 121 18.49 -6.34 -2.64
N PHE A 122 18.27 -7.62 -2.29
CA PHE A 122 17.84 -8.00 -0.95
C PHE A 122 18.90 -7.69 0.11
N LYS A 123 20.19 -7.84 -0.23
CA LYS A 123 21.29 -7.44 0.66
C LYS A 123 21.36 -5.92 0.86
N MET A 124 21.05 -5.13 -0.18
CA MET A 124 21.02 -3.67 -0.07
C MET A 124 19.90 -3.17 0.83
N LEU A 125 18.77 -3.88 0.95
CA LEU A 125 17.68 -3.52 1.89
C LEU A 125 18.13 -3.46 3.37
N THR A 126 19.24 -4.11 3.72
CA THR A 126 19.82 -4.07 5.07
C THR A 126 21.15 -3.32 5.13
N ARG A 127 21.62 -2.74 4.02
CA ARG A 127 22.87 -1.95 3.93
C ARG A 127 22.61 -0.47 3.62
N SER A 128 21.35 -0.08 3.63
CA SER A 128 20.80 1.19 3.17
C SER A 128 19.89 1.81 4.24
N LEU A 129 19.65 3.12 4.14
CA LEU A 129 18.61 3.85 4.87
C LEU A 129 17.45 4.26 3.93
N SER A 130 17.27 3.51 2.84
CA SER A 130 16.22 3.74 1.86
C SER A 130 14.86 3.85 2.50
N THR A 131 14.10 4.84 2.05
CA THR A 131 12.68 5.01 2.37
C THR A 131 11.80 4.15 1.46
N PHE A 132 12.33 3.77 0.30
CA PHE A 132 11.69 2.86 -0.64
C PHE A 132 12.75 2.18 -1.52
N MET A 133 12.58 0.90 -1.79
CA MET A 133 13.34 0.14 -2.79
C MET A 133 12.42 -0.93 -3.34
N ASN A 134 12.19 -0.92 -4.65
CA ASN A 134 11.42 -1.96 -5.30
C ASN A 134 11.70 -1.99 -6.81
N ALA A 135 11.03 -2.91 -7.49
CA ALA A 135 10.82 -2.90 -8.91
C ALA A 135 9.38 -3.37 -9.22
N PHE A 136 8.86 -2.99 -10.38
CA PHE A 136 7.51 -3.39 -10.79
C PHE A 136 7.44 -3.58 -12.30
N THR A 137 6.67 -4.58 -12.72
CA THR A 137 6.36 -4.87 -14.11
C THR A 137 4.89 -4.54 -14.40
N ALA A 138 4.66 -3.57 -15.28
CA ALA A 138 3.34 -3.26 -15.84
C ALA A 138 3.05 -4.14 -17.08
N SER A 139 2.04 -3.80 -17.87
CA SER A 139 1.74 -4.56 -19.09
C SER A 139 2.84 -4.45 -20.16
N ASP A 140 3.43 -3.26 -20.31
CA ASP A 140 4.35 -2.94 -21.41
C ASP A 140 5.58 -2.09 -20.99
N TYR A 141 5.82 -1.97 -19.68
CA TYR A 141 7.05 -1.39 -19.14
C TYR A 141 7.44 -2.03 -17.81
N THR A 142 8.74 -1.99 -17.50
CA THR A 142 9.30 -2.34 -16.20
C THR A 142 9.98 -1.11 -15.62
N MET A 143 9.75 -0.82 -14.33
CA MET A 143 10.33 0.32 -13.62
C MET A 143 11.09 -0.12 -12.38
N TYR A 144 12.26 0.47 -12.15
CA TYR A 144 13.12 0.22 -11.00
C TYR A 144 13.31 1.49 -10.16
N PRO A 145 12.40 1.79 -9.20
CA PRO A 145 12.52 2.95 -8.33
C PRO A 145 13.17 2.65 -6.97
N PHE A 146 13.97 3.61 -6.48
CA PHE A 146 14.35 3.69 -5.07
C PHE A 146 14.28 5.13 -4.56
N SER A 147 14.08 5.32 -3.26
CA SER A 147 14.22 6.61 -2.59
C SER A 147 14.95 6.52 -1.27
N THR A 148 15.61 7.62 -0.90
CA THR A 148 16.35 7.76 0.35
C THR A 148 16.54 9.23 0.71
N GLN A 149 16.69 9.50 2.01
CA GLN A 149 16.99 10.84 2.53
C GLN A 149 18.50 11.11 2.64
N ASN A 150 19.35 10.11 2.39
CA ASN A 150 20.79 10.20 2.55
C ASN A 150 21.49 10.29 1.19
N GLY A 151 22.23 11.38 0.94
CA GLY A 151 22.89 11.60 -0.35
C GLY A 151 23.97 10.57 -0.73
N LYS A 152 24.67 9.98 0.25
CA LYS A 152 25.63 8.89 0.00
C LYS A 152 24.91 7.58 -0.31
N ASP A 153 23.85 7.30 0.43
CA ASP A 153 22.99 6.15 0.19
C ASP A 153 22.35 6.19 -1.21
N PHE A 154 21.94 7.37 -1.65
CA PHE A 154 21.39 7.58 -2.99
C PHE A 154 22.40 7.14 -4.06
N GLN A 155 23.66 7.54 -3.91
CA GLN A 155 24.73 7.17 -4.85
C GLN A 155 25.02 5.66 -4.81
N ASN A 156 25.01 5.05 -3.62
CA ASN A 156 25.19 3.61 -3.47
C ASN A 156 24.08 2.82 -4.19
N LEU A 157 22.82 3.21 -3.97
CA LEU A 157 21.66 2.58 -4.60
C LEU A 157 21.64 2.84 -6.10
N LEU A 158 21.99 4.04 -6.56
CA LEU A 158 22.09 4.36 -7.98
C LEU A 158 23.06 3.43 -8.70
N SER A 159 24.28 3.25 -8.16
CA SER A 159 25.26 2.34 -8.75
C SER A 159 24.74 0.90 -8.83
N VAL A 160 24.09 0.39 -7.78
CA VAL A 160 23.56 -0.99 -7.75
C VAL A 160 22.41 -1.15 -8.75
N TYR A 161 21.47 -0.20 -8.82
CA TYR A 161 20.35 -0.25 -9.76
C TYR A 161 20.80 -0.12 -11.22
N LEU A 162 21.75 0.77 -11.52
CA LEU A 162 22.29 0.92 -12.87
C LEU A 162 22.98 -0.37 -13.33
N ASP A 163 23.83 -0.95 -12.49
CA ASP A 163 24.56 -2.16 -12.85
C ASP A 163 23.63 -3.39 -12.95
N ALA A 164 22.63 -3.50 -12.07
CA ALA A 164 21.60 -4.54 -12.15
C ALA A 164 20.81 -4.45 -13.47
N VAL A 165 20.30 -3.27 -13.82
CA VAL A 165 19.48 -3.08 -15.02
C VAL A 165 20.29 -3.30 -16.30
N PHE A 166 21.47 -2.68 -16.42
CA PHE A 166 22.21 -2.66 -17.68
C PHE A 166 23.21 -3.81 -17.85
N PHE A 167 23.75 -4.35 -16.75
CA PHE A 167 24.79 -5.39 -16.78
C PHE A 167 24.49 -6.58 -15.84
N PRO A 168 23.27 -7.16 -15.88
CA PRO A 168 22.92 -8.29 -15.03
C PRO A 168 23.71 -9.55 -15.41
N CYS A 169 23.98 -10.40 -14.42
CA CYS A 169 24.62 -11.70 -14.63
C CYS A 169 23.70 -12.69 -15.38
N LEU A 170 22.38 -12.62 -15.13
CA LEU A 170 21.36 -13.53 -15.67
C LEU A 170 21.76 -15.00 -15.57
N ARG A 171 22.18 -15.47 -14.38
CA ARG A 171 22.61 -16.86 -14.20
C ARG A 171 21.41 -17.81 -14.30
N GLU A 172 21.61 -18.98 -14.89
CA GLU A 172 20.55 -19.98 -15.05
C GLU A 172 19.92 -20.38 -13.70
N GLN A 173 20.74 -20.55 -12.66
CA GLN A 173 20.26 -20.87 -11.31
C GLN A 173 19.39 -19.76 -10.66
N ASP A 174 19.63 -18.50 -11.01
CA ASP A 174 18.84 -17.37 -10.49
C ASP A 174 17.48 -17.32 -11.21
N PHE A 175 17.49 -17.57 -12.52
CA PHE A 175 16.27 -17.77 -13.30
C PHE A 175 15.43 -18.95 -12.77
N TRP A 176 16.07 -20.07 -12.39
CA TRP A 176 15.40 -21.22 -11.78
C TRP A 176 14.77 -20.92 -10.41
N GLN A 177 15.39 -20.02 -9.63
CA GLN A 177 14.84 -19.58 -8.36
C GLN A 177 13.64 -18.65 -8.58
N GLU A 178 13.86 -17.56 -9.30
CA GLU A 178 12.89 -16.47 -9.40
C GLU A 178 11.76 -16.76 -10.39
N GLY A 179 12.06 -17.42 -11.52
CA GLY A 179 11.07 -17.77 -12.53
C GLY A 179 10.37 -19.09 -12.24
N TRP A 180 10.89 -20.17 -12.83
CA TRP A 180 10.38 -21.52 -12.62
C TRP A 180 11.47 -22.58 -12.84
N ARG A 181 11.27 -23.77 -12.25
CA ARG A 181 12.10 -24.96 -12.47
C ARG A 181 11.34 -26.25 -12.19
N LEU A 182 11.89 -27.37 -12.67
CA LEU A 182 11.58 -28.70 -12.15
C LEU A 182 12.53 -29.01 -10.99
N GLU A 183 11.99 -29.45 -9.86
CA GLU A 183 12.79 -29.85 -8.70
C GLU A 183 12.18 -31.09 -8.05
N HIS A 184 13.03 -31.96 -7.52
CA HIS A 184 12.58 -33.06 -6.68
C HIS A 184 11.95 -32.51 -5.38
N GLU A 185 10.86 -33.12 -4.89
CA GLU A 185 10.22 -32.68 -3.63
C GLU A 185 11.24 -32.58 -2.48
N ASP A 186 12.12 -33.58 -2.37
CA ASP A 186 13.38 -33.46 -1.64
C ASP A 186 14.53 -33.34 -2.66
N PRO A 187 15.17 -32.16 -2.80
CA PRO A 187 16.29 -31.96 -3.72
C PRO A 187 17.46 -32.92 -3.49
N LYS A 188 17.55 -33.54 -2.30
CA LYS A 188 18.61 -34.50 -1.97
C LYS A 188 18.26 -35.94 -2.32
N ASP A 189 16.99 -36.23 -2.63
CA ASP A 189 16.51 -37.58 -2.94
C ASP A 189 15.89 -37.64 -4.34
N ARG A 190 16.66 -38.20 -5.29
CA ARG A 190 16.26 -38.41 -6.68
C ARG A 190 15.05 -39.35 -6.85
N SER A 191 14.68 -40.12 -5.83
CA SER A 191 13.51 -41.00 -5.87
C SER A 191 12.18 -40.25 -5.66
N THR A 192 12.24 -39.03 -5.12
CA THR A 192 11.04 -38.21 -4.92
C THR A 192 10.52 -37.65 -6.26
N PRO A 193 9.21 -37.39 -6.39
CA PRO A 193 8.63 -36.82 -7.61
C PRO A 193 9.24 -35.46 -7.98
N LEU A 194 9.27 -35.17 -9.29
CA LEU A 194 9.57 -33.82 -9.79
C LEU A 194 8.31 -32.96 -9.73
N VAL A 195 8.45 -31.71 -9.27
CA VAL A 195 7.37 -30.72 -9.15
C VAL A 195 7.81 -29.38 -9.73
N PHE A 196 6.86 -28.50 -10.06
CA PHE A 196 7.16 -27.11 -10.39
C PHE A 196 7.46 -26.30 -9.13
N LYS A 197 8.50 -25.46 -9.18
CA LYS A 197 8.82 -24.44 -8.18
C LYS A 197 9.29 -23.15 -8.84
N GLY A 198 9.09 -22.02 -8.16
CA GLY A 198 9.56 -20.71 -8.61
C GLY A 198 8.87 -19.58 -7.84
N VAL A 199 9.55 -18.45 -7.64
CA VAL A 199 8.99 -17.30 -6.90
C VAL A 199 7.83 -16.68 -7.69
N VAL A 200 8.08 -16.25 -8.93
CA VAL A 200 7.07 -15.63 -9.81
C VAL A 200 5.95 -16.62 -10.14
N PHE A 201 6.28 -17.90 -10.33
CA PHE A 201 5.27 -18.95 -10.53
C PHE A 201 4.23 -18.97 -9.39
N ASN A 202 4.67 -19.01 -8.13
CA ASN A 202 3.76 -19.02 -6.98
C ASN A 202 3.12 -17.64 -6.71
N GLU A 203 3.82 -16.55 -7.02
CA GLU A 203 3.26 -15.21 -6.96
C GLU A 203 2.05 -15.07 -7.87
N MET A 204 2.15 -15.52 -9.13
CA MET A 204 1.08 -15.44 -10.11
C MET A 204 -0.07 -16.40 -9.81
N LYS A 205 0.21 -17.59 -9.26
CA LYS A 205 -0.84 -18.46 -8.69
C LYS A 205 -1.61 -17.77 -7.56
N GLY A 206 -0.92 -17.01 -6.71
CA GLY A 206 -1.56 -16.20 -5.69
C GLY A 206 -2.32 -15.00 -6.25
N ALA A 207 -1.77 -14.29 -7.25
CA ALA A 207 -2.43 -13.15 -7.88
C ALA A 207 -3.74 -13.57 -8.58
N PHE A 208 -3.77 -14.72 -9.27
CA PHE A 208 -4.98 -15.24 -9.90
C PHE A 208 -5.91 -16.04 -8.97
N SER A 209 -5.58 -16.11 -7.67
CA SER A 209 -6.58 -16.48 -6.65
C SER A 209 -7.54 -15.31 -6.33
N GLU A 210 -7.20 -14.09 -6.75
CA GLU A 210 -8.05 -12.92 -6.66
C GLU A 210 -8.92 -12.84 -7.93
N ASN A 211 -10.22 -13.15 -7.82
CA ASN A 211 -11.16 -13.16 -8.96
C ASN A 211 -11.21 -11.82 -9.70
N GLU A 212 -11.10 -10.69 -8.97
CA GLU A 212 -11.03 -9.36 -9.56
C GLU A 212 -9.81 -9.18 -10.48
N ARG A 213 -8.68 -9.83 -10.16
CA ARG A 213 -7.45 -9.80 -10.98
C ARG A 213 -7.61 -10.66 -12.23
N VAL A 214 -8.25 -11.82 -12.12
CA VAL A 214 -8.60 -12.69 -13.27
C VAL A 214 -9.48 -11.91 -14.26
N TYR A 215 -10.51 -11.23 -13.74
CA TYR A 215 -11.40 -10.40 -14.56
C TYR A 215 -10.65 -9.26 -15.27
N ALA A 216 -9.85 -8.49 -14.52
CA ALA A 216 -9.10 -7.36 -15.07
C ALA A 216 -8.13 -7.79 -16.17
N GLN A 217 -7.43 -8.91 -15.98
CA GLN A 217 -6.49 -9.44 -16.95
C GLN A 217 -7.20 -9.84 -18.25
N HIS A 218 -8.30 -10.61 -18.17
CA HIS A 218 -9.07 -11.00 -19.35
C HIS A 218 -9.71 -9.81 -20.05
N LEU A 219 -10.16 -8.79 -19.32
CA LEU A 219 -10.69 -7.57 -19.92
C LEU A 219 -9.64 -6.86 -20.77
N GLN A 220 -8.44 -6.63 -20.23
CA GLN A 220 -7.34 -6.03 -20.99
C GLN A 220 -7.01 -6.88 -22.22
N ASN A 221 -6.83 -8.20 -22.04
CA ASN A 221 -6.42 -9.07 -23.14
C ASN A 221 -7.43 -9.11 -24.29
N LYS A 222 -8.73 -9.07 -23.97
CA LYS A 222 -9.80 -9.13 -24.97
C LYS A 222 -10.13 -7.76 -25.57
N LEU A 223 -9.92 -6.67 -24.85
CA LEU A 223 -10.14 -5.31 -25.36
C LEU A 223 -9.02 -4.83 -26.29
N PHE A 224 -7.79 -5.29 -26.06
CA PHE A 224 -6.58 -4.95 -26.82
C PHE A 224 -5.91 -6.20 -27.45
N PRO A 225 -6.57 -6.89 -28.40
CA PRO A 225 -6.16 -8.22 -28.85
C PRO A 225 -4.95 -8.26 -29.81
N ASP A 226 -4.50 -7.14 -30.36
CA ASP A 226 -3.66 -7.16 -31.56
C ASP A 226 -2.13 -7.07 -31.28
N HIS A 227 -1.72 -6.81 -30.04
CA HIS A 227 -0.29 -6.71 -29.65
C HIS A 227 -0.06 -7.13 -28.18
N THR A 228 0.96 -6.59 -27.53
CA THR A 228 1.44 -6.94 -26.18
C THR A 228 0.38 -6.91 -25.06
N TYR A 229 -0.68 -6.10 -25.19
CA TYR A 229 -1.76 -6.07 -24.19
C TYR A 229 -2.69 -7.30 -24.25
N SER A 230 -2.56 -8.15 -25.27
CA SER A 230 -3.31 -9.39 -25.42
C SER A 230 -2.78 -10.56 -24.56
N VAL A 231 -1.63 -10.39 -23.91
CA VAL A 231 -0.97 -11.42 -23.12
C VAL A 231 -0.89 -11.07 -21.63
N VAL A 232 -0.50 -12.03 -20.80
CA VAL A 232 -0.32 -11.83 -19.35
C VAL A 232 1.14 -11.48 -19.06
N SER A 233 1.45 -10.18 -18.94
CA SER A 233 2.83 -9.70 -18.73
C SER A 233 3.47 -10.21 -17.43
N GLY A 234 2.66 -10.39 -16.38
CA GLY A 234 3.10 -10.98 -15.11
C GLY A 234 3.42 -12.48 -15.20
N GLY A 235 2.89 -13.16 -16.22
CA GLY A 235 2.98 -14.60 -16.42
C GLY A 235 1.68 -15.34 -16.08
N GLU A 236 1.14 -16.06 -17.05
CA GLU A 236 0.10 -17.07 -16.81
C GLU A 236 0.77 -18.29 -16.18
N PRO A 237 0.38 -18.76 -14.98
CA PRO A 237 0.99 -19.93 -14.33
C PRO A 237 1.12 -21.15 -15.25
N LEU A 238 0.16 -21.37 -16.14
CA LEU A 238 0.26 -22.46 -17.11
C LEU A 238 1.32 -22.19 -18.19
N ASP A 239 1.62 -20.96 -18.58
CA ASP A 239 2.58 -20.62 -19.65
C ASP A 239 3.99 -20.28 -19.13
N ILE A 240 4.13 -19.86 -17.87
CA ILE A 240 5.43 -19.61 -17.23
C ILE A 240 6.42 -20.77 -17.46
N PRO A 241 6.02 -22.05 -17.31
CA PRO A 241 6.93 -23.18 -17.55
C PRO A 241 7.45 -23.33 -18.98
N ASP A 242 6.98 -22.55 -19.94
CA ASP A 242 7.49 -22.58 -21.31
C ASP A 242 8.61 -21.56 -21.57
N LEU A 243 8.87 -20.64 -20.62
CA LEU A 243 9.99 -19.71 -20.70
C LEU A 243 11.32 -20.45 -20.60
N THR A 244 12.23 -20.20 -21.54
CA THR A 244 13.62 -20.67 -21.48
C THR A 244 14.58 -19.59 -21.00
N TRP A 245 15.74 -20.03 -20.49
CA TRP A 245 16.80 -19.11 -20.08
C TRP A 245 17.35 -18.27 -21.25
N GLU A 246 17.40 -18.83 -22.46
CA GLU A 246 17.78 -18.12 -23.68
C GLU A 246 16.78 -17.02 -24.03
N GLN A 247 15.48 -17.29 -23.92
CA GLN A 247 14.43 -16.29 -24.16
C GLN A 247 14.52 -15.14 -23.16
N LEU A 248 14.80 -15.43 -21.88
CA LEU A 248 15.03 -14.40 -20.86
C LEU A 248 16.19 -13.47 -21.24
N LYS A 249 17.35 -14.03 -21.62
CA LYS A 249 18.54 -13.25 -22.05
C LYS A 249 18.26 -12.43 -23.31
N GLN A 250 17.55 -13.02 -24.27
CA GLN A 250 17.19 -12.33 -25.51
C GLN A 250 16.22 -11.17 -25.26
N PHE A 251 15.27 -11.35 -24.35
CA PHE A 251 14.33 -10.30 -23.96
C PHE A 251 15.08 -9.14 -23.29
N HIS A 252 16.04 -9.41 -22.40
CA HIS A 252 16.93 -8.39 -21.83
C HIS A 252 17.69 -7.62 -22.90
N ALA A 253 18.40 -8.33 -23.79
CA ALA A 253 19.21 -7.73 -24.85
C ALA A 253 18.39 -6.81 -25.78
N THR A 254 17.11 -7.13 -25.97
CA THR A 254 16.19 -6.34 -26.82
C THR A 254 15.69 -5.09 -26.11
N HIS A 255 15.30 -5.19 -24.83
CA HIS A 255 14.55 -4.13 -24.14
C HIS A 255 15.38 -3.27 -23.17
N TYR A 256 16.52 -3.76 -22.66
CA TYR A 256 17.29 -3.09 -21.59
C TYR A 256 18.44 -2.23 -22.14
N HIS A 257 18.36 -1.83 -23.41
CA HIS A 257 19.30 -0.88 -24.00
C HIS A 257 18.93 0.57 -23.62
N PRO A 258 19.88 1.48 -23.31
CA PRO A 258 19.57 2.84 -22.89
C PRO A 258 18.74 3.69 -23.87
N SER A 259 18.84 3.45 -25.18
CA SER A 259 17.96 4.11 -26.17
C SER A 259 16.47 3.82 -25.96
N ASN A 260 16.15 2.72 -25.25
CA ASN A 260 14.80 2.33 -24.86
C ASN A 260 14.43 2.81 -23.43
N ALA A 261 15.36 3.43 -22.70
CA ALA A 261 15.18 3.78 -21.29
C ALA A 261 14.68 5.21 -21.09
N ARG A 262 13.96 5.43 -19.98
CA ARG A 262 13.59 6.74 -19.44
C ARG A 262 14.11 6.85 -18.01
N PHE A 263 14.87 7.91 -17.73
CA PHE A 263 15.46 8.14 -16.41
C PHE A 263 14.73 9.26 -15.68
N PHE A 264 14.35 9.03 -14.43
CA PHE A 264 13.68 10.03 -13.60
C PHE A 264 14.46 10.25 -12.31
N SER A 265 14.58 11.50 -11.88
CA SER A 265 15.01 11.83 -10.52
C SER A 265 14.17 12.95 -9.92
N TYR A 266 14.04 12.93 -8.60
CA TYR A 266 13.23 13.86 -7.82
C TYR A 266 13.92 14.21 -6.50
N GLY A 267 13.80 15.46 -6.07
CA GLY A 267 14.18 15.92 -4.72
C GLY A 267 15.17 17.09 -4.73
N ASP A 268 15.88 17.24 -3.62
CA ASP A 268 16.78 18.36 -3.35
C ASP A 268 18.27 18.10 -3.65
N LEU A 269 18.65 16.86 -3.98
CA LEU A 269 20.02 16.52 -4.36
C LEU A 269 20.41 17.15 -5.71
N PRO A 270 21.69 17.55 -5.89
CA PRO A 270 22.15 18.13 -7.16
C PRO A 270 22.07 17.14 -8.34
N LEU A 271 21.40 17.57 -9.41
CA LEU A 271 21.23 16.82 -10.65
C LEU A 271 22.56 16.37 -11.27
N GLU A 272 23.59 17.22 -11.23
CA GLU A 272 24.86 17.00 -11.91
C GLU A 272 25.54 15.71 -11.45
N GLN A 273 25.44 15.38 -10.16
CA GLN A 273 26.03 14.15 -9.62
C GLN A 273 25.31 12.90 -10.13
N HIS A 274 23.99 12.96 -10.32
CA HIS A 274 23.21 11.85 -10.89
C HIS A 274 23.60 11.62 -12.35
N LEU A 275 23.65 12.68 -13.15
CA LEU A 275 24.01 12.61 -14.57
C LEU A 275 25.42 12.05 -14.75
N LYS A 276 26.37 12.51 -13.91
CA LYS A 276 27.74 12.02 -13.92
C LYS A 276 27.82 10.51 -13.71
N GLN A 277 27.18 10.00 -12.65
CA GLN A 277 27.21 8.56 -12.36
C GLN A 277 26.53 7.73 -13.45
N ILE A 278 25.40 8.20 -13.97
CA ILE A 278 24.67 7.48 -15.03
C ILE A 278 25.50 7.39 -16.31
N GLU A 279 26.22 8.45 -16.67
CA GLU A 279 27.14 8.44 -17.80
C GLU A 279 28.34 7.53 -17.57
N GLU A 280 29.05 7.72 -16.45
CA GLU A 280 30.32 7.03 -16.16
C GLU A 280 30.12 5.53 -15.89
N GLU A 281 29.03 5.14 -15.21
CA GLU A 281 28.82 3.75 -14.78
C GLU A 281 28.01 2.93 -15.79
N ALA A 282 27.21 3.56 -16.66
CA ALA A 282 26.35 2.84 -17.61
C ALA A 282 26.40 3.38 -19.04
N LEU A 283 25.92 4.60 -19.28
CA LEU A 283 25.56 5.04 -20.64
C LEU A 283 26.74 5.20 -21.60
N SER A 284 27.92 5.51 -21.08
CA SER A 284 29.16 5.64 -21.87
C SER A 284 29.58 4.35 -22.59
N ARG A 285 29.05 3.18 -22.19
CA ARG A 285 29.33 1.87 -22.81
C ARG A 285 28.46 1.55 -24.03
N PHE A 286 27.50 2.40 -24.37
CA PHE A 286 26.51 2.14 -25.42
C PHE A 286 26.58 3.17 -26.56
N GLU A 287 26.10 2.75 -27.73
CA GLU A 287 25.82 3.61 -28.89
C GLU A 287 24.32 3.62 -29.16
N ARG A 288 23.81 4.66 -29.81
CA ARG A 288 22.37 4.74 -30.13
C ARG A 288 21.92 3.59 -31.04
N ILE A 289 20.77 2.99 -30.69
CA ILE A 289 20.06 2.04 -31.54
C ILE A 289 18.62 2.51 -31.79
N ASN A 290 17.94 1.86 -32.74
CA ASN A 290 16.48 1.85 -32.78
C ASN A 290 16.00 0.55 -32.08
N PRO A 291 15.35 0.64 -30.91
CA PRO A 291 15.04 -0.54 -30.11
C PRO A 291 13.93 -1.42 -30.72
N ASN A 292 13.12 -0.91 -31.66
CA ASN A 292 11.98 -1.63 -32.25
C ASN A 292 11.00 -2.22 -31.21
N THR A 293 10.79 -1.51 -30.10
CA THR A 293 9.91 -1.87 -28.97
C THR A 293 8.60 -1.09 -28.96
N GLU A 294 8.27 -0.39 -30.04
CA GLU A 294 7.09 0.47 -30.12
C GLU A 294 5.80 -0.35 -30.00
N VAL A 295 4.86 0.15 -29.21
CA VAL A 295 3.50 -0.42 -29.14
C VAL A 295 2.66 0.26 -30.22
N PRO A 296 2.18 -0.48 -31.24
CA PRO A 296 1.32 0.07 -32.28
C PRO A 296 -0.02 0.46 -31.69
N SER A 297 -0.74 1.37 -32.34
CA SER A 297 -2.10 1.71 -31.92
C SER A 297 -3.06 0.57 -32.22
N GLN A 298 -3.98 0.32 -31.29
CA GLN A 298 -5.02 -0.69 -31.45
C GLN A 298 -5.99 -0.31 -32.60
N PRO A 299 -6.11 -1.14 -33.65
CA PRO A 299 -7.13 -0.96 -34.67
C PRO A 299 -8.54 -0.98 -34.08
N HIS A 300 -9.37 0.01 -34.42
CA HIS A 300 -10.76 0.07 -33.99
C HIS A 300 -11.60 -1.05 -34.62
N TRP A 301 -12.42 -1.72 -33.81
CA TRP A 301 -13.36 -2.72 -34.31
C TRP A 301 -14.51 -2.09 -35.10
N SER A 302 -15.00 -2.81 -36.11
CA SER A 302 -16.18 -2.43 -36.89
C SER A 302 -17.51 -2.73 -36.18
N SER A 303 -17.48 -3.58 -35.14
CA SER A 303 -18.67 -3.97 -34.38
C SER A 303 -18.28 -4.36 -32.94
N PRO A 304 -19.17 -4.14 -31.95
CA PRO A 304 -18.96 -4.60 -30.59
C PRO A 304 -18.73 -6.11 -30.50
N ARG A 305 -18.04 -6.54 -29.43
CA ARG A 305 -17.79 -7.96 -29.12
C ARG A 305 -18.35 -8.30 -27.74
N GLU A 306 -18.72 -9.55 -27.56
CA GLU A 306 -19.09 -10.10 -26.25
C GLU A 306 -18.30 -11.37 -25.98
N ASP A 307 -17.94 -11.60 -24.73
CA ASP A 307 -17.19 -12.77 -24.33
C ASP A 307 -17.49 -13.17 -22.87
N HIS A 308 -17.15 -14.40 -22.52
CA HIS A 308 -17.40 -15.01 -21.22
C HIS A 308 -16.15 -15.73 -20.70
N VAL A 309 -15.89 -15.61 -19.40
CA VAL A 309 -14.80 -16.32 -18.70
C VAL A 309 -15.31 -16.91 -17.38
N THR A 310 -14.53 -17.76 -16.73
CA THR A 310 -14.89 -18.35 -15.44
C THR A 310 -13.87 -18.00 -14.36
N CYS A 311 -14.29 -18.07 -13.10
CA CYS A 311 -13.43 -17.88 -11.93
C CYS A 311 -13.73 -18.90 -10.82
N GLY A 312 -12.97 -18.85 -9.73
CA GLY A 312 -13.26 -19.68 -8.55
C GLY A 312 -14.45 -19.14 -7.74
N PRO A 313 -15.23 -19.98 -7.06
CA PRO A 313 -16.32 -19.52 -6.20
C PRO A 313 -15.78 -18.78 -4.98
N ASP A 314 -16.45 -17.70 -4.56
CA ASP A 314 -16.13 -16.98 -3.32
C ASP A 314 -16.99 -17.49 -2.16
N ALA A 315 -16.37 -18.26 -1.27
CA ALA A 315 -17.01 -18.77 -0.05
C ALA A 315 -17.46 -17.66 0.92
N MET A 316 -16.88 -16.47 0.82
CA MET A 316 -17.17 -15.30 1.66
C MET A 316 -18.03 -14.26 0.94
N ALA A 317 -18.54 -14.56 -0.26
CA ALA A 317 -19.47 -13.68 -0.98
C ALA A 317 -20.68 -13.29 -0.11
N PRO A 318 -21.16 -12.03 -0.18
CA PRO A 318 -22.33 -11.57 0.57
C PRO A 318 -23.61 -12.35 0.26
N ASP A 319 -23.80 -12.73 -1.01
CA ASP A 319 -24.88 -13.63 -1.44
C ASP A 319 -24.27 -14.75 -2.31
N PRO A 320 -24.22 -16.00 -1.82
CA PRO A 320 -23.64 -17.11 -2.56
C PRO A 320 -24.31 -17.40 -3.91
N LYS A 321 -25.56 -16.98 -4.12
CA LYS A 321 -26.30 -17.16 -5.38
C LYS A 321 -26.05 -16.04 -6.40
N ARG A 322 -25.38 -14.97 -5.98
CA ARG A 322 -25.13 -13.78 -6.81
C ARG A 322 -23.64 -13.49 -6.85
N GLN A 323 -22.96 -14.09 -7.82
CA GLN A 323 -21.51 -13.95 -7.97
C GLN A 323 -21.10 -13.61 -9.41
N GLU A 324 -22.06 -13.35 -10.29
CA GLU A 324 -21.78 -12.93 -11.66
C GLU A 324 -21.15 -11.53 -11.67
N THR A 325 -20.17 -11.35 -12.56
CA THR A 325 -19.54 -10.05 -12.84
C THR A 325 -19.72 -9.71 -14.31
N LEU A 326 -20.14 -8.48 -14.61
CA LEU A 326 -20.37 -8.01 -15.97
C LEU A 326 -19.89 -6.57 -16.14
N CYS A 327 -19.10 -6.30 -17.17
CA CYS A 327 -18.73 -4.95 -17.60
C CYS A 327 -18.96 -4.75 -19.09
N VAL A 328 -19.33 -3.52 -19.44
CA VAL A 328 -19.24 -2.97 -20.79
C VAL A 328 -18.08 -1.99 -20.81
N SER A 329 -17.12 -2.25 -21.70
CA SER A 329 -15.83 -1.56 -21.76
C SER A 329 -15.63 -0.94 -23.13
N PHE A 330 -15.05 0.25 -23.18
CA PHE A 330 -14.89 1.07 -24.38
C PHE A 330 -13.43 1.46 -24.54
N LEU A 331 -12.88 1.24 -25.74
CA LEU A 331 -11.58 1.80 -26.11
C LEU A 331 -11.71 3.32 -26.26
N LEU A 332 -10.80 4.08 -25.65
CA LEU A 332 -10.77 5.54 -25.71
C LEU A 332 -9.63 6.02 -26.63
N GLY A 333 -9.13 7.23 -26.41
CA GLY A 333 -8.00 7.81 -27.14
C GLY A 333 -6.63 7.42 -26.58
N ASP A 334 -5.58 7.76 -27.34
CA ASP A 334 -4.17 7.61 -26.94
C ASP A 334 -3.84 8.54 -25.74
N ILE A 335 -3.20 7.99 -24.70
CA ILE A 335 -2.87 8.72 -23.46
C ILE A 335 -1.77 9.77 -23.66
N THR A 336 -1.17 9.85 -24.84
CA THR A 336 -0.24 10.91 -25.21
C THR A 336 -0.95 12.24 -25.52
N ASP A 337 -2.26 12.24 -25.79
CA ASP A 337 -3.09 13.44 -25.75
C ASP A 337 -3.49 13.74 -24.29
N THR A 338 -2.63 14.51 -23.62
CA THR A 338 -2.72 14.75 -22.18
C THR A 338 -4.00 15.50 -21.77
N PHE A 339 -4.49 16.43 -22.59
CA PHE A 339 -5.72 17.18 -22.31
C PHE A 339 -6.97 16.33 -22.54
N GLU A 340 -6.99 15.53 -23.60
CA GLU A 340 -8.10 14.61 -23.85
C GLU A 340 -8.15 13.53 -22.77
N GLY A 341 -7.01 12.95 -22.38
CA GLY A 341 -6.90 12.01 -21.27
C GLY A 341 -7.38 12.60 -19.94
N PHE A 342 -6.99 13.84 -19.62
CA PHE A 342 -7.50 14.57 -18.45
C PHE A 342 -9.03 14.74 -18.51
N THR A 343 -9.55 15.14 -19.67
CA THR A 343 -10.99 15.32 -19.90
C THR A 343 -11.77 14.01 -19.70
N LEU A 344 -11.26 12.90 -20.25
CA LEU A 344 -11.91 11.60 -20.14
C LEU A 344 -11.84 11.03 -18.73
N SER A 345 -10.71 11.17 -18.03
CA SER A 345 -10.58 10.78 -16.63
C SER A 345 -11.59 11.53 -15.73
N LEU A 346 -11.74 12.83 -15.95
CA LEU A 346 -12.71 13.67 -15.25
C LEU A 346 -14.15 13.27 -15.59
N LEU A 347 -14.44 13.03 -16.87
CA LEU A 347 -15.74 12.59 -17.35
C LEU A 347 -16.13 11.23 -16.75
N SER A 348 -15.23 10.27 -16.74
CA SER A 348 -15.43 8.96 -16.12
C SER A 348 -15.80 9.09 -14.64
N SER A 349 -15.07 9.95 -13.90
CA SER A 349 -15.40 10.26 -12.51
C SER A 349 -16.80 10.88 -12.36
N LEU A 350 -17.21 11.80 -13.24
CA LEU A 350 -18.55 12.38 -13.21
C LEU A 350 -19.65 11.33 -13.47
N MET A 351 -19.37 10.32 -14.29
CA MET A 351 -20.33 9.27 -14.64
C MET A 351 -20.52 8.22 -13.53
N MET A 352 -19.52 7.96 -12.68
CA MET A 352 -19.59 6.86 -11.66
C MET A 352 -19.25 7.22 -10.20
N SER A 353 -18.51 8.31 -9.94
CA SER A 353 -17.99 8.58 -8.60
C SER A 353 -19.10 9.09 -7.67
N GLY A 354 -19.40 8.28 -6.64
CA GLY A 354 -20.30 8.63 -5.55
C GLY A 354 -21.80 8.55 -5.91
N PRO A 355 -22.68 8.70 -4.90
CA PRO A 355 -24.12 8.49 -5.01
C PRO A 355 -24.86 9.51 -5.91
N ASN A 356 -24.19 10.59 -6.30
CA ASN A 356 -24.75 11.58 -7.21
C ASN A 356 -24.51 11.25 -8.69
N SER A 357 -23.66 10.27 -8.98
CA SER A 357 -23.30 9.91 -10.34
C SER A 357 -24.42 9.10 -11.05
N PRO A 358 -24.59 9.27 -12.37
CA PRO A 358 -25.60 8.56 -13.14
C PRO A 358 -25.53 7.04 -12.98
N PHE A 359 -24.35 6.44 -13.14
CA PHE A 359 -24.21 4.98 -13.06
C PHE A 359 -24.40 4.46 -11.64
N TYR A 360 -24.00 5.19 -10.59
CA TYR A 360 -24.28 4.75 -9.22
C TYR A 360 -25.79 4.68 -8.97
N LYS A 361 -26.54 5.70 -9.39
CA LYS A 361 -28.01 5.74 -9.23
C LYS A 361 -28.70 4.63 -10.02
N ALA A 362 -28.18 4.30 -11.20
CA ALA A 362 -28.81 3.35 -12.11
C ALA A 362 -28.43 1.88 -11.81
N LEU A 363 -27.21 1.63 -11.31
CA LEU A 363 -26.67 0.28 -11.14
C LEU A 363 -26.57 -0.14 -9.66
N ILE A 364 -26.08 0.73 -8.78
CA ILE A 364 -25.77 0.40 -7.38
C ILE A 364 -26.99 0.57 -6.48
N GLU A 365 -27.65 1.72 -6.53
CA GLU A 365 -28.81 1.99 -5.66
C GLU A 365 -29.97 1.00 -5.82
N PRO A 366 -30.29 0.49 -7.03
CA PRO A 366 -31.33 -0.54 -7.19
C PRO A 366 -30.91 -1.92 -6.67
N ASN A 367 -29.67 -2.07 -6.17
CA ASN A 367 -29.13 -3.30 -5.59
C ASN A 367 -29.12 -4.50 -6.58
N ILE A 368 -28.87 -4.23 -7.88
CA ILE A 368 -28.78 -5.25 -8.94
C ILE A 368 -27.48 -6.07 -8.81
N GLY A 369 -26.41 -5.44 -8.34
CA GLY A 369 -25.16 -6.06 -7.92
C GLY A 369 -24.79 -5.62 -6.51
N THR A 370 -23.72 -6.19 -5.94
CA THR A 370 -23.20 -5.81 -4.62
C THR A 370 -22.35 -4.55 -4.67
N ASP A 371 -21.56 -4.39 -5.74
CA ASP A 371 -20.70 -3.24 -5.99
C ASP A 371 -20.40 -3.10 -7.50
N PHE A 372 -19.71 -2.04 -7.90
CA PHE A 372 -19.09 -1.96 -9.21
C PHE A 372 -18.03 -3.06 -9.36
N SER A 373 -17.80 -3.49 -10.61
CA SER A 373 -16.64 -4.33 -10.91
C SER A 373 -15.33 -3.59 -10.63
N SER A 374 -14.27 -4.32 -10.27
CA SER A 374 -12.95 -3.78 -9.91
C SER A 374 -12.28 -2.93 -11.00
N VAL A 375 -12.68 -3.13 -12.25
CA VAL A 375 -12.18 -2.42 -13.43
C VAL A 375 -13.00 -1.19 -13.80
N ALA A 376 -14.10 -0.92 -13.08
CA ALA A 376 -14.96 0.21 -13.38
C ALA A 376 -14.19 1.53 -13.21
N GLY A 377 -14.15 2.34 -14.27
CA GLY A 377 -13.32 3.55 -14.25
C GLY A 377 -12.69 3.86 -15.59
N TYR A 378 -11.94 4.96 -15.57
CA TYR A 378 -10.94 5.26 -16.58
C TYR A 378 -9.67 4.48 -16.24
N ASP A 379 -9.14 3.74 -17.21
CA ASP A 379 -7.82 3.11 -17.15
C ASP A 379 -6.92 3.72 -18.22
N GLY A 380 -5.86 4.39 -17.77
CA GLY A 380 -4.84 4.99 -18.63
C GLY A 380 -3.48 4.30 -18.52
N SER A 381 -3.46 3.03 -18.11
CA SER A 381 -2.23 2.25 -17.95
C SER A 381 -1.66 1.75 -19.28
N THR A 382 -2.49 1.62 -20.31
CA THR A 382 -2.18 1.21 -21.70
C THR A 382 -2.09 2.42 -22.64
N LYS A 383 -1.48 2.23 -23.82
CA LYS A 383 -1.32 3.27 -24.86
C LYS A 383 -2.62 3.98 -25.21
N GLU A 384 -3.62 3.23 -25.67
CA GLU A 384 -4.98 3.74 -25.73
C GLU A 384 -5.64 3.48 -24.38
N ALA A 385 -6.26 4.52 -23.80
CA ALA A 385 -7.00 4.37 -22.56
C ALA A 385 -8.27 3.53 -22.77
N SER A 386 -8.87 3.09 -21.67
CA SER A 386 -10.19 2.47 -21.70
C SER A 386 -11.10 3.02 -20.61
N PHE A 387 -12.41 2.84 -20.80
CA PHE A 387 -13.40 3.04 -19.77
C PHE A 387 -14.25 1.79 -19.62
N SER A 388 -14.43 1.32 -18.38
CA SER A 388 -15.32 0.21 -18.09
C SER A 388 -16.41 0.62 -17.12
N ILE A 389 -17.60 0.07 -17.29
CA ILE A 389 -18.70 0.21 -16.34
C ILE A 389 -19.49 -1.10 -16.23
N GLY A 390 -19.81 -1.48 -15.01
CA GLY A 390 -20.38 -2.79 -14.73
C GLY A 390 -20.47 -3.08 -13.25
N LEU A 391 -21.02 -4.24 -12.92
CA LEU A 391 -21.30 -4.67 -11.56
C LEU A 391 -20.65 -6.04 -11.28
N GLN A 392 -20.40 -6.30 -10.00
CA GLN A 392 -20.11 -7.63 -9.45
C GLN A 392 -21.22 -8.05 -8.49
N GLY A 393 -21.27 -9.34 -8.13
CA GLY A 393 -22.27 -9.87 -7.21
C GLY A 393 -23.69 -9.82 -7.77
N MET A 394 -23.83 -10.08 -9.07
CA MET A 394 -25.12 -10.11 -9.77
C MET A 394 -25.71 -11.52 -9.83
N ALA A 395 -27.02 -11.60 -10.03
CA ALA A 395 -27.66 -12.82 -10.53
C ALA A 395 -27.46 -12.95 -12.05
N GLU A 396 -27.34 -14.18 -12.54
CA GLU A 396 -27.15 -14.46 -13.98
C GLU A 396 -28.29 -13.89 -14.84
N GLU A 397 -29.52 -13.98 -14.35
CA GLU A 397 -30.73 -13.49 -15.02
C GLU A 397 -30.78 -11.95 -15.20
N ASP A 398 -30.00 -11.19 -14.42
CA ASP A 398 -29.94 -9.72 -14.51
C ASP A 398 -28.96 -9.22 -15.59
N THR A 399 -28.23 -10.11 -16.28
CA THR A 399 -27.18 -9.76 -17.26
C THR A 399 -27.68 -8.80 -18.35
N GLU A 400 -28.75 -9.15 -19.06
CA GLU A 400 -29.28 -8.31 -20.15
C GLU A 400 -29.88 -7.00 -19.62
N ARG A 401 -30.47 -7.04 -18.42
CA ARG A 401 -31.01 -5.85 -17.75
C ARG A 401 -29.90 -4.84 -17.46
N VAL A 402 -28.73 -5.28 -16.99
CA VAL A 402 -27.60 -4.38 -16.74
C VAL A 402 -27.05 -3.77 -18.03
N LYS A 403 -26.92 -4.55 -19.11
CA LYS A 403 -26.52 -4.00 -20.42
C LYS A 403 -27.48 -2.91 -20.90
N GLN A 404 -28.79 -3.14 -20.75
CA GLN A 404 -29.82 -2.16 -21.10
C GLN A 404 -29.69 -0.89 -20.26
N ILE A 405 -29.58 -1.02 -18.94
CA ILE A 405 -29.42 0.12 -18.02
C ILE A 405 -28.17 0.95 -18.38
N ILE A 406 -27.05 0.31 -18.72
CA ILE A 406 -25.84 1.01 -19.14
C ILE A 406 -26.11 1.85 -20.40
N SER A 407 -26.74 1.26 -21.41
CA SER A 407 -27.08 1.98 -22.65
C SER A 407 -28.04 3.15 -22.40
N GLU A 408 -29.10 2.93 -21.62
CA GLU A 408 -30.08 3.96 -21.28
C GLU A 408 -29.45 5.10 -20.47
N THR A 409 -28.55 4.78 -19.55
CA THR A 409 -27.83 5.78 -18.74
C THR A 409 -26.91 6.63 -19.62
N ILE A 410 -26.25 6.05 -20.63
CA ILE A 410 -25.45 6.80 -21.61
C ILE A 410 -26.34 7.77 -22.39
N ASP A 411 -27.50 7.32 -22.86
CA ASP A 411 -28.47 8.16 -23.58
C ASP A 411 -28.98 9.32 -22.71
N ASP A 412 -29.30 9.03 -21.45
CA ASP A 412 -29.70 10.02 -20.45
C ASP A 412 -28.62 11.07 -20.20
N ILE A 413 -27.34 10.68 -20.12
CA ILE A 413 -26.23 11.62 -19.95
C ILE A 413 -26.10 12.52 -21.17
N ILE A 414 -26.25 11.99 -22.39
CA ILE A 414 -26.16 12.77 -23.64
C ILE A 414 -27.28 13.81 -23.71
N GLU A 415 -28.48 13.46 -23.25
CA GLU A 415 -29.63 14.36 -23.22
C GLU A 415 -29.49 15.43 -22.13
N LYS A 416 -29.22 15.02 -20.87
CA LYS A 416 -29.36 15.86 -19.68
C LYS A 416 -28.06 16.53 -19.25
N GLY A 417 -26.90 15.95 -19.56
CA GLY A 417 -25.59 16.44 -19.12
C GLY A 417 -25.32 16.21 -17.63
N PHE A 418 -24.50 17.09 -17.05
CA PHE A 418 -24.08 17.01 -15.64
C PHE A 418 -24.37 18.32 -14.90
N GLU A 419 -24.74 18.20 -13.63
CA GLU A 419 -24.93 19.35 -12.74
C GLU A 419 -23.61 20.12 -12.53
N GLU A 420 -23.66 21.45 -12.67
CA GLU A 420 -22.48 22.32 -12.53
C GLU A 420 -21.78 22.15 -11.17
N GLU A 421 -22.55 22.01 -10.08
CA GLU A 421 -22.00 21.81 -8.75
C GLU A 421 -21.15 20.53 -8.64
N ARG A 422 -21.48 19.48 -9.41
CA ARG A 422 -20.69 18.24 -9.46
C ARG A 422 -19.37 18.42 -10.18
N ILE A 423 -19.38 19.20 -11.27
CA ILE A 423 -18.15 19.56 -12.00
C ILE A 423 -17.23 20.34 -11.07
N GLU A 424 -17.75 21.34 -10.34
CA GLU A 424 -16.96 22.11 -9.39
C GLU A 424 -16.43 21.26 -8.22
N ALA A 425 -17.21 20.32 -7.71
CA ALA A 425 -16.78 19.42 -6.64
C ALA A 425 -15.61 18.54 -7.07
N LEU A 426 -15.64 18.02 -8.30
CA LEU A 426 -14.56 17.20 -8.84
C LEU A 426 -13.29 18.01 -9.13
N LEU A 427 -13.43 19.23 -9.67
CA LEU A 427 -12.28 20.14 -9.85
C LEU A 427 -11.66 20.54 -8.50
N HIS A 428 -12.48 20.75 -7.48
CA HIS A 428 -12.02 20.97 -6.10
C HIS A 428 -11.28 19.75 -5.53
N LYS A 429 -11.77 18.54 -5.80
CA LYS A 429 -11.10 17.29 -5.40
C LYS A 429 -9.70 17.18 -6.01
N ILE A 430 -9.54 17.53 -7.29
CA ILE A 430 -8.23 17.58 -7.98
C ILE A 430 -7.32 18.61 -7.32
N GLU A 431 -7.80 19.83 -7.03
CA GLU A 431 -6.99 20.84 -6.32
C GLU A 431 -6.46 20.31 -4.98
N ILE A 432 -7.28 19.60 -4.21
CA ILE A 432 -6.83 19.00 -2.95
C ILE A 432 -5.77 17.92 -3.16
N GLN A 433 -5.96 17.03 -4.14
CA GLN A 433 -4.99 15.98 -4.46
C GLN A 433 -3.63 16.57 -4.84
N MET A 434 -3.62 17.66 -5.61
CA MET A 434 -2.39 18.38 -5.96
C MET A 434 -1.72 19.03 -4.75
N LYS A 435 -2.51 19.61 -3.84
CA LYS A 435 -1.95 20.30 -2.68
C LYS A 435 -1.52 19.35 -1.56
N HIS A 436 -2.05 18.14 -1.53
CA HIS A 436 -1.74 17.16 -0.49
C HIS A 436 -0.26 16.79 -0.48
N GLN A 437 0.39 16.94 0.68
CA GLN A 437 1.81 16.63 0.85
C GLN A 437 1.98 15.19 1.35
N SER A 438 2.39 14.28 0.45
CA SER A 438 2.71 12.88 0.78
C SER A 438 4.22 12.70 1.04
N THR A 439 4.58 11.59 1.69
CA THR A 439 6.00 11.23 1.96
C THR A 439 6.70 10.60 0.79
N ASN A 440 5.93 10.09 -0.19
CA ASN A 440 6.43 9.34 -1.34
C ASN A 440 6.14 10.09 -2.64
N PHE A 441 6.15 11.43 -2.60
CA PHE A 441 5.71 12.28 -3.71
C PHE A 441 6.50 12.00 -5.00
N GLY A 442 7.82 11.84 -4.91
CA GLY A 442 8.65 11.45 -6.06
C GLY A 442 8.24 10.12 -6.70
N LEU A 443 7.84 9.13 -5.90
CA LEU A 443 7.39 7.81 -6.41
C LEU A 443 6.05 7.95 -7.10
N SER A 444 5.10 8.68 -6.49
CA SER A 444 3.80 8.96 -7.08
C SER A 444 3.93 9.69 -8.42
N LEU A 445 4.85 10.67 -8.53
CA LEU A 445 5.11 11.36 -9.78
C LEU A 445 5.71 10.42 -10.85
N ALA A 446 6.73 9.64 -10.49
CA ALA A 446 7.35 8.69 -11.41
C ALA A 446 6.33 7.70 -11.97
N SER A 447 5.47 7.13 -11.11
CA SER A 447 4.40 6.23 -11.54
C SER A 447 3.31 6.93 -12.36
N TYR A 448 2.95 8.17 -12.02
CA TYR A 448 1.90 8.92 -12.72
C TYR A 448 2.26 9.24 -14.17
N ILE A 449 3.52 9.56 -14.46
CA ILE A 449 3.97 9.89 -15.83
C ILE A 449 4.36 8.66 -16.66
N ALA A 450 4.51 7.49 -16.03
CA ALA A 450 5.16 6.31 -16.59
C ALA A 450 4.55 5.85 -17.92
N SER A 451 3.23 5.59 -17.94
CA SER A 451 2.54 5.07 -19.12
C SER A 451 2.59 6.05 -20.29
N SER A 452 2.27 7.34 -20.07
CA SER A 452 2.33 8.35 -21.15
C SER A 452 3.75 8.50 -21.70
N TRP A 453 4.76 8.49 -20.81
CA TRP A 453 6.15 8.61 -21.21
C TRP A 453 6.69 7.35 -21.93
N ASN A 454 6.10 6.17 -21.65
CA ASN A 454 6.38 4.90 -22.34
C ASN A 454 6.08 4.99 -23.85
N HIS A 455 5.02 5.73 -24.19
CA HIS A 455 4.55 5.96 -25.56
C HIS A 455 5.02 7.29 -26.13
N ASP A 456 6.12 7.83 -25.60
CA ASP A 456 6.76 9.04 -26.08
C ASP A 456 5.93 10.33 -25.90
N GLY A 457 4.93 10.30 -25.00
CA GLY A 457 4.20 11.46 -24.52
C GLY A 457 5.06 12.42 -23.69
N ASN A 458 4.61 13.67 -23.54
CA ASN A 458 5.35 14.70 -22.81
C ASN A 458 5.03 14.65 -21.30
N PRO A 459 5.92 14.14 -20.43
CA PRO A 459 5.62 13.98 -19.01
C PRO A 459 5.46 15.32 -18.28
N VAL A 460 5.98 16.43 -18.81
CA VAL A 460 5.87 17.75 -18.15
C VAL A 460 4.48 18.35 -18.28
N GLU A 461 3.76 18.09 -19.38
CA GLU A 461 2.37 18.54 -19.54
C GLU A 461 1.45 17.93 -18.48
N LEU A 462 1.68 16.66 -18.10
CA LEU A 462 0.95 15.99 -17.02
C LEU A 462 1.17 16.67 -15.66
N LEU A 463 2.31 17.32 -15.45
CA LEU A 463 2.61 18.04 -14.20
C LEU A 463 1.93 19.42 -14.15
N GLN A 464 1.52 19.98 -15.29
CA GLN A 464 0.90 21.31 -15.41
C GLN A 464 -0.62 21.24 -15.27
N ILE A 465 -1.09 20.67 -14.16
CA ILE A 465 -2.51 20.37 -13.97
C ILE A 465 -3.38 21.65 -13.96
N SER A 466 -2.88 22.79 -13.45
CA SER A 466 -3.62 24.06 -13.52
C SER A 466 -3.90 24.53 -14.95
N ASP A 467 -3.01 24.22 -15.90
CA ASP A 467 -3.21 24.56 -17.31
C ASP A 467 -4.34 23.68 -17.89
N SER A 468 -4.33 22.37 -17.61
CA SER A 468 -5.41 21.44 -17.99
C SER A 468 -6.75 21.84 -17.38
N VAL A 469 -6.79 22.24 -16.10
CA VAL A 469 -8.02 22.75 -15.45
C VAL A 469 -8.50 24.03 -16.12
N THR A 470 -7.59 24.95 -16.47
CA THR A 470 -7.94 26.21 -17.14
C THR A 470 -8.51 25.95 -18.53
N GLN A 471 -7.87 25.07 -19.31
CA GLN A 471 -8.33 24.67 -20.63
C GLN A 471 -9.67 23.94 -20.56
N PHE A 472 -9.88 23.07 -19.56
CA PHE A 472 -11.13 22.36 -19.34
C PHE A 472 -12.28 23.33 -19.04
N ARG A 473 -12.05 24.29 -18.13
CA ARG A 473 -13.03 25.36 -17.84
C ARG A 473 -13.35 26.22 -19.04
N LYS A 474 -12.36 26.50 -19.90
CA LYS A 474 -12.56 27.22 -21.15
C LYS A 474 -13.42 26.42 -22.12
N ALA A 475 -13.15 25.13 -22.30
CA ALA A 475 -13.92 24.23 -23.16
C ALA A 475 -15.40 24.16 -22.74
N LEU A 476 -15.68 24.06 -21.43
CA LEU A 476 -17.05 24.10 -20.91
C LEU A 476 -17.78 25.42 -21.19
N LYS A 477 -17.07 26.55 -21.13
CA LYS A 477 -17.66 27.88 -21.42
C LYS A 477 -17.94 28.09 -22.90
N GLU A 478 -17.04 27.62 -23.76
CA GLU A 478 -17.15 27.77 -25.22
C GLU A 478 -18.18 26.82 -25.82
N ASN A 479 -18.30 25.60 -25.28
CA ASN A 479 -19.31 24.63 -25.67
C ASN A 479 -20.05 24.08 -24.43
N PRO A 480 -21.29 24.55 -24.15
CA PRO A 480 -22.10 24.02 -23.06
C PRO A 480 -22.43 22.52 -23.17
N ARG A 481 -22.33 21.94 -24.37
CA ARG A 481 -22.53 20.50 -24.63
C ARG A 481 -21.22 19.70 -24.66
N PHE A 482 -20.09 20.30 -24.33
CA PHE A 482 -18.76 19.69 -24.44
C PHE A 482 -18.71 18.26 -23.86
N LEU A 483 -19.18 18.06 -22.63
CA LEU A 483 -19.16 16.74 -22.00
C LEU A 483 -20.16 15.77 -22.64
N GLN A 484 -21.35 16.23 -23.04
CA GLN A 484 -22.33 15.39 -23.73
C GLN A 484 -21.81 14.92 -25.10
N ASP A 485 -21.13 15.81 -25.83
CA ASP A 485 -20.52 15.49 -27.11
C ASP A 485 -19.41 14.45 -26.96
N LYS A 486 -18.58 14.56 -25.90
CA LYS A 486 -17.59 13.54 -25.54
C LYS A 486 -18.26 12.21 -25.19
N VAL A 487 -19.35 12.21 -24.43
CA VAL A 487 -20.06 10.98 -24.09
C VAL A 487 -20.64 10.30 -25.33
N LYS A 488 -21.24 11.08 -26.22
CA LYS A 488 -21.77 10.59 -27.49
C LYS A 488 -20.68 9.94 -28.34
N HIS A 489 -19.55 10.62 -28.49
CA HIS A 489 -18.44 10.14 -29.30
C HIS A 489 -17.81 8.85 -28.75
N TYR A 490 -17.41 8.84 -27.47
CA TYR A 490 -16.62 7.75 -26.91
C TYR A 490 -17.44 6.55 -26.41
N PHE A 491 -18.74 6.71 -26.13
CA PHE A 491 -19.57 5.63 -25.58
C PHE A 491 -20.75 5.25 -26.47
N LYS A 492 -21.44 6.20 -27.11
CA LYS A 492 -22.63 5.88 -27.93
C LYS A 492 -22.27 5.46 -29.35
N GLU A 493 -21.35 6.19 -30.00
CA GLU A 493 -20.96 5.97 -31.40
C GLU A 493 -19.78 4.98 -31.54
N ASN A 494 -19.14 4.64 -30.43
CA ASN A 494 -17.95 3.79 -30.40
C ASN A 494 -18.29 2.31 -30.59
N THR A 495 -17.81 1.74 -31.69
CA THR A 495 -17.97 0.32 -32.03
C THR A 495 -16.94 -0.59 -31.37
N HIS A 496 -15.82 -0.04 -30.86
CA HIS A 496 -14.82 -0.78 -30.11
C HIS A 496 -15.25 -0.95 -28.66
N ARG A 497 -16.30 -1.74 -28.49
CA ARG A 497 -16.97 -2.01 -27.22
C ARG A 497 -16.92 -3.50 -26.92
N LEU A 498 -16.43 -3.85 -25.73
CA LEU A 498 -16.40 -5.22 -25.21
C LEU A 498 -17.40 -5.38 -24.08
N THR A 499 -18.29 -6.35 -24.17
CA THR A 499 -19.06 -6.85 -23.02
C THR A 499 -18.38 -8.13 -22.50
N LEU A 500 -17.89 -8.12 -21.27
CA LEU A 500 -17.26 -9.28 -20.65
C LEU A 500 -18.09 -9.74 -19.44
N SER A 501 -18.51 -11.00 -19.42
CA SER A 501 -19.11 -11.63 -18.24
C SER A 501 -18.17 -12.66 -17.61
N MET A 502 -18.29 -12.85 -16.29
CA MET A 502 -17.55 -13.86 -15.55
C MET A 502 -18.42 -14.52 -14.50
N SER A 503 -18.47 -15.86 -14.55
CA SER A 503 -19.24 -16.71 -13.64
C SER A 503 -18.32 -17.58 -12.77
N PRO A 504 -18.72 -17.88 -11.52
CA PRO A 504 -18.01 -18.85 -10.71
C PRO A 504 -18.19 -20.27 -11.26
N ASP A 505 -17.10 -21.04 -11.30
CA ASP A 505 -17.10 -22.46 -11.62
C ASP A 505 -16.55 -23.23 -10.40
N GLU A 506 -17.41 -24.06 -9.79
CA GLU A 506 -17.06 -24.89 -8.62
C GLU A 506 -15.84 -25.79 -8.86
N THR A 507 -15.56 -26.13 -10.12
CA THR A 507 -14.43 -26.96 -10.54
C THR A 507 -13.24 -26.15 -11.06
N TYR A 508 -13.26 -24.81 -10.97
CA TYR A 508 -12.21 -23.94 -11.52
C TYR A 508 -10.81 -24.29 -10.97
N VAL A 509 -10.67 -24.34 -9.65
CA VAL A 509 -9.39 -24.64 -8.99
C VAL A 509 -8.91 -26.06 -9.33
N GLU A 510 -9.81 -27.02 -9.39
CA GLU A 510 -9.50 -28.41 -9.76
C GLU A 510 -9.06 -28.52 -11.23
N LYS A 511 -9.71 -27.80 -12.15
CA LYS A 511 -9.35 -27.73 -13.57
C LYS A 511 -7.96 -27.13 -13.76
N GLN A 512 -7.66 -26.04 -13.05
CA GLN A 512 -6.33 -25.41 -13.08
C GLN A 512 -5.25 -26.35 -12.55
N ALA A 513 -5.47 -26.98 -11.39
CA ALA A 513 -4.54 -27.95 -10.82
C ALA A 513 -4.32 -29.16 -11.74
N LYS A 514 -5.37 -29.65 -12.39
CA LYS A 514 -5.27 -30.75 -13.37
C LYS A 514 -4.50 -30.34 -14.61
N ALA A 515 -4.71 -29.13 -15.14
CA ALA A 515 -3.97 -28.63 -16.29
C ALA A 515 -2.47 -28.46 -15.97
N GLU A 516 -2.15 -27.98 -14.77
CA GLU A 516 -0.77 -27.90 -14.26
C GLU A 516 -0.13 -29.29 -14.16
N GLU A 517 -0.82 -30.27 -13.58
CA GLU A 517 -0.34 -31.65 -13.46
C GLU A 517 -0.14 -32.30 -14.84
N GLU A 518 -1.07 -32.13 -15.77
CA GLU A 518 -0.92 -32.63 -17.13
C GLU A 518 0.29 -32.00 -17.85
N LYS A 519 0.55 -30.71 -17.63
CA LYS A 519 1.73 -30.01 -18.17
C LYS A 519 3.02 -30.51 -17.54
N LEU A 520 3.03 -30.73 -16.23
CA LEU A 520 4.14 -31.31 -15.48
C LEU A 520 4.48 -32.70 -16.04
N GLN A 521 3.49 -33.60 -16.15
CA GLN A 521 3.70 -34.95 -16.66
C GLN A 521 4.20 -34.96 -18.10
N LYS A 522 3.67 -34.09 -18.98
CA LYS A 522 4.17 -33.95 -20.36
C LYS A 522 5.64 -33.53 -20.39
N LYS A 523 6.05 -32.56 -19.56
CA LYS A 523 7.46 -32.16 -19.45
C LYS A 523 8.33 -33.31 -18.94
N ILE A 524 7.92 -34.00 -17.87
CA ILE A 524 8.66 -35.14 -17.30
C ILE A 524 8.84 -36.28 -18.31
N GLN A 525 7.80 -36.60 -19.08
CA GLN A 525 7.84 -37.66 -20.10
C GLN A 525 8.77 -37.33 -21.27
N ALA A 526 8.96 -36.05 -21.56
CA ALA A 526 9.89 -35.59 -22.60
C ALA A 526 11.36 -35.64 -22.15
N LEU A 527 11.64 -35.77 -20.85
CA LEU A 527 13.01 -35.82 -20.31
C LEU A 527 13.68 -37.17 -20.59
N SER A 528 14.87 -37.11 -21.18
CA SER A 528 15.79 -38.25 -21.21
C SER A 528 16.38 -38.53 -19.82
N ASP A 529 17.00 -39.70 -19.66
CA ASP A 529 17.69 -40.03 -18.40
C ASP A 529 18.86 -39.08 -18.10
N SER A 530 19.45 -38.49 -19.15
CA SER A 530 20.48 -37.45 -19.03
C SER A 530 19.87 -36.17 -18.49
N ASP A 531 18.73 -35.72 -19.03
CA ASP A 531 18.07 -34.49 -18.58
C ASP A 531 17.62 -34.61 -17.12
N LYS A 532 17.07 -35.77 -16.72
CA LYS A 532 16.70 -36.04 -15.32
C LYS A 532 17.91 -36.00 -14.38
N LYS A 533 19.07 -36.44 -14.85
CA LYS A 533 20.32 -36.37 -14.08
C LYS A 533 20.79 -34.92 -13.95
N GLU A 534 20.75 -34.16 -15.05
CA GLU A 534 21.13 -32.74 -15.07
C GLU A 534 20.22 -31.91 -14.16
N ILE A 535 18.91 -32.13 -14.18
CA ILE A 535 17.95 -31.46 -13.28
C ILE A 535 18.28 -31.73 -11.82
N TYR A 536 18.60 -32.98 -11.47
CA TYR A 536 19.01 -33.32 -10.10
C TYR A 536 20.31 -32.61 -9.69
N GLU A 537 21.32 -32.62 -10.56
CA GLU A 537 22.62 -31.97 -10.31
C GLU A 537 22.46 -30.45 -10.16
N LYS A 538 21.73 -29.78 -11.07
CA LYS A 538 21.41 -28.36 -11.00
C LYS A 538 20.57 -28.01 -9.76
N GLY A 539 19.64 -28.88 -9.36
CA GLY A 539 18.86 -28.71 -8.13
C GLY A 539 19.75 -28.72 -6.87
N LEU A 540 20.74 -29.62 -6.82
CA LEU A 540 21.73 -29.65 -5.74
C LEU A 540 22.65 -28.42 -5.76
N GLU A 541 23.08 -27.97 -6.93
CA GLU A 541 23.88 -26.76 -7.10
C GLU A 541 23.14 -25.51 -6.61
N LEU A 542 21.86 -25.36 -7.00
CA LEU A 542 21.00 -24.28 -6.53
C LEU A 542 20.84 -24.32 -5.01
N LEU A 543 20.54 -25.48 -4.43
CA LEU A 543 20.40 -25.64 -2.98
C LEU A 543 21.70 -25.30 -2.24
N ALA A 544 22.86 -25.70 -2.80
CA ALA A 544 24.17 -25.37 -2.25
C ALA A 544 24.41 -23.86 -2.33
N ALA A 545 24.07 -23.21 -3.46
CA ALA A 545 24.21 -21.77 -3.63
C ALA A 545 23.29 -20.97 -2.68
N GLN A 546 22.09 -21.48 -2.38
CA GLN A 546 21.12 -20.86 -1.44
C GLN A 546 21.56 -21.04 0.02
N SER A 547 22.26 -22.14 0.33
CA SER A 547 22.69 -22.45 1.69
C SER A 547 24.07 -21.89 2.03
N LYS A 548 24.85 -21.48 1.03
CA LYS A 548 26.21 -20.98 1.21
C LYS A 548 26.19 -19.52 1.63
N THR A 549 26.82 -19.20 2.76
CA THR A 549 27.17 -17.83 3.11
C THR A 549 28.17 -17.27 2.08
N GLN A 550 27.78 -16.21 1.38
CA GLN A 550 28.62 -15.57 0.36
C GLN A 550 29.14 -14.23 0.85
N ASP A 551 30.35 -13.87 0.41
CA ASP A 551 30.89 -12.54 0.65
C ASP A 551 30.05 -11.48 -0.07
N ALA A 552 29.67 -10.44 0.67
CA ALA A 552 28.92 -9.29 0.18
C ALA A 552 29.76 -7.99 0.22
N SER A 553 31.08 -8.10 0.42
CA SER A 553 31.99 -6.95 0.50
C SER A 553 32.05 -6.10 -0.78
N CYS A 554 31.71 -6.70 -1.93
CA CYS A 554 31.59 -5.98 -3.20
C CYS A 554 30.47 -4.94 -3.20
N LEU A 555 29.42 -5.13 -2.37
CA LEU A 555 28.31 -4.19 -2.30
C LEU A 555 28.69 -2.96 -1.47
N PRO A 556 28.23 -1.76 -1.87
CA PRO A 556 28.32 -0.62 -0.99
C PRO A 556 27.49 -0.84 0.29
N ALA A 557 27.79 -0.06 1.33
CA ALA A 557 26.98 -0.02 2.54
C ALA A 557 27.14 1.32 3.24
N LEU A 558 26.05 1.76 3.85
CA LEU A 558 26.14 2.67 4.98
C LEU A 558 26.69 1.93 6.21
N LYS A 559 27.14 2.71 7.18
CA LYS A 559 27.50 2.23 8.51
C LYS A 559 26.48 2.70 9.53
N VAL A 560 26.44 2.07 10.71
CA VAL A 560 25.61 2.54 11.84
C VAL A 560 25.96 3.99 12.22
N SER A 561 27.20 4.43 11.98
CA SER A 561 27.62 5.83 12.18
C SER A 561 27.00 6.83 11.21
N ASP A 562 26.43 6.36 10.09
CA ASP A 562 25.72 7.20 9.11
C ASP A 562 24.25 7.45 9.54
N ILE A 563 23.81 6.83 10.64
CA ILE A 563 22.48 7.03 11.24
C ILE A 563 22.52 8.22 12.19
N GLU A 564 21.56 9.13 12.07
CA GLU A 564 21.47 10.29 12.96
C GLU A 564 21.33 9.86 14.44
N PRO A 565 22.14 10.36 15.38
CA PRO A 565 22.03 9.94 16.78
C PRO A 565 20.72 10.38 17.46
N THR A 566 20.08 11.42 16.95
CA THR A 566 18.90 12.05 17.54
C THR A 566 17.80 12.28 16.52
N ILE A 567 16.55 12.14 16.95
CA ILE A 567 15.39 12.53 16.13
C ILE A 567 15.11 14.04 16.23
N PRO A 568 14.60 14.67 15.16
CA PRO A 568 14.09 16.04 15.26
C PRO A 568 12.83 16.05 16.14
N VAL A 569 12.84 16.89 17.17
CA VAL A 569 11.66 17.10 18.04
C VAL A 569 10.51 17.61 17.20
N THR A 570 9.31 17.08 17.43
CA THR A 570 8.07 17.56 16.79
C THR A 570 7.37 18.55 17.73
N PRO A 571 7.45 19.87 17.47
CA PRO A 571 6.79 20.85 18.32
C PRO A 571 5.28 20.66 18.23
N VAL A 572 4.65 20.44 19.37
CA VAL A 572 3.20 20.40 19.51
C VAL A 572 2.77 21.34 20.62
N GLN A 573 1.74 22.13 20.36
CA GLN A 573 1.11 22.98 21.35
C GLN A 573 -0.10 22.25 21.92
N ILE A 574 -0.08 22.03 23.23
CA ILE A 574 -1.19 21.41 23.94
C ILE A 574 -2.02 22.53 24.57
N SER A 575 -3.30 22.59 24.20
CA SER A 575 -4.25 23.57 24.68
C SER A 575 -5.63 22.91 24.90
N THR A 576 -6.64 23.73 25.17
CA THR A 576 -8.03 23.31 25.20
C THR A 576 -8.85 24.19 24.28
N ALA A 577 -9.85 23.60 23.62
CA ALA A 577 -10.89 24.32 22.88
C ALA A 577 -12.23 23.90 23.48
N GLY A 578 -13.04 24.82 23.99
CA GLY A 578 -14.34 24.48 24.60
C GLY A 578 -14.26 23.46 25.75
N GLY A 579 -13.14 23.42 26.48
CA GLY A 579 -12.88 22.42 27.54
C GLY A 579 -12.38 21.06 27.04
N VAL A 580 -12.32 20.83 25.73
CA VAL A 580 -11.80 19.60 25.12
C VAL A 580 -10.30 19.75 24.84
N PRO A 581 -9.47 18.74 25.18
CA PRO A 581 -8.07 18.65 24.77
C PRO A 581 -7.81 18.89 23.28
N LEU A 582 -6.87 19.78 22.97
CA LEU A 582 -6.42 20.05 21.62
C LEU A 582 -4.90 19.95 21.51
N GLN A 583 -4.43 19.16 20.54
CA GLN A 583 -3.05 19.18 20.06
C GLN A 583 -2.97 19.97 18.75
N LEU A 584 -2.18 21.03 18.74
CA LEU A 584 -1.89 21.81 17.53
C LEU A 584 -0.46 21.54 17.06
N CYS A 585 -0.30 21.24 15.77
CA CYS A 585 0.99 21.01 15.14
C CYS A 585 1.14 21.89 13.91
N GLU A 586 2.05 22.86 14.00
CA GLU A 586 2.40 23.75 12.89
C GLU A 586 3.22 22.99 11.85
N GLN A 587 2.76 22.96 10.60
CA GLN A 587 3.39 22.20 9.52
C GLN A 587 3.21 22.90 8.15
N PRO A 588 4.12 22.70 7.18
CA PRO A 588 3.99 23.22 5.83
C PRO A 588 2.99 22.39 5.01
N THR A 589 1.70 22.54 5.30
CA THR A 589 0.62 21.72 4.74
C THR A 589 0.15 22.16 3.36
N ASN A 590 0.79 23.16 2.75
CA ASN A 590 0.40 23.73 1.45
C ASN A 590 -1.08 24.19 1.40
N GLY A 591 -1.50 24.96 2.41
CA GLY A 591 -2.86 25.53 2.46
C GLY A 591 -3.96 24.50 2.78
N LEU A 592 -3.60 23.34 3.33
CA LEU A 592 -4.53 22.34 3.85
C LEU A 592 -4.59 22.37 5.38
N VAL A 593 -5.78 22.10 5.92
CA VAL A 593 -6.02 21.85 7.33
C VAL A 593 -6.38 20.40 7.51
N TYR A 594 -5.73 19.70 8.43
CA TYR A 594 -6.07 18.32 8.78
C TYR A 594 -6.60 18.26 10.21
N PHE A 595 -7.82 17.75 10.37
CA PHE A 595 -8.48 17.60 11.66
C PHE A 595 -8.64 16.13 12.03
N ARG A 596 -8.33 15.81 13.30
CA ARG A 596 -8.62 14.51 13.91
C ARG A 596 -9.31 14.68 15.25
N ALA A 597 -10.20 13.75 15.56
CA ALA A 597 -10.74 13.58 16.89
C ALA A 597 -10.72 12.11 17.29
N MET A 598 -10.32 11.82 18.54
CA MET A 598 -10.41 10.49 19.14
C MET A 598 -11.53 10.49 20.17
N CYS A 599 -12.59 9.71 19.90
CA CYS A 599 -13.72 9.53 20.80
C CYS A 599 -13.62 8.19 21.52
N SER A 600 -13.60 8.18 22.85
CA SER A 600 -13.43 6.94 23.64
C SER A 600 -14.64 6.01 23.56
N LEU A 601 -14.38 4.71 23.46
CA LEU A 601 -15.39 3.63 23.51
C LEU A 601 -15.68 3.13 24.94
N ASN A 602 -15.06 3.70 25.98
CA ASN A 602 -15.10 3.14 27.34
C ASN A 602 -16.50 3.08 27.97
N THR A 603 -17.45 3.88 27.49
CA THR A 603 -18.85 3.85 27.98
C THR A 603 -19.76 2.96 27.13
N LEU A 604 -19.27 2.44 25.99
CA LEU A 604 -20.07 1.65 25.07
C LEU A 604 -20.33 0.25 25.66
N PRO A 605 -21.60 -0.21 25.71
CA PRO A 605 -21.93 -1.59 26.06
C PRO A 605 -21.20 -2.59 25.16
N GLU A 606 -20.72 -3.69 25.76
CA GLU A 606 -19.83 -4.62 25.07
C GLU A 606 -20.50 -5.32 23.89
N GLU A 607 -21.80 -5.58 23.99
CA GLU A 607 -22.59 -6.21 22.92
C GLU A 607 -22.68 -5.35 21.65
N LEU A 608 -22.34 -4.05 21.74
CA LEU A 608 -22.35 -3.14 20.59
C LEU A 608 -21.00 -3.04 19.89
N ARG A 609 -19.91 -3.61 20.44
CA ARG A 609 -18.55 -3.48 19.88
C ARG A 609 -18.46 -4.00 18.45
N LEU A 610 -19.07 -5.15 18.16
CA LEU A 610 -19.05 -5.77 16.84
C LEU A 610 -19.71 -4.89 15.74
N TYR A 611 -20.60 -3.97 16.14
CA TYR A 611 -21.26 -3.03 15.23
C TYR A 611 -20.48 -1.72 15.04
N VAL A 612 -19.40 -1.49 15.78
CA VAL A 612 -18.62 -0.23 15.69
C VAL A 612 -17.99 -0.04 14.32
N PRO A 613 -17.32 -1.04 13.70
CA PRO A 613 -16.76 -0.85 12.35
C PRO A 613 -17.85 -0.50 11.31
N LEU A 614 -19.02 -1.16 11.37
CA LEU A 614 -20.17 -0.83 10.53
C LEU A 614 -20.67 0.60 10.79
N PHE A 615 -20.84 1.00 12.05
CA PHE A 615 -21.21 2.37 12.40
C PHE A 615 -20.23 3.39 11.80
N CYS A 616 -18.94 3.12 11.89
CA CYS A 616 -17.89 3.97 11.35
C CYS A 616 -17.96 4.09 9.82
N SER A 617 -18.24 2.99 9.11
CA SER A 617 -18.31 3.00 7.65
C SER A 617 -19.51 3.75 7.10
N VAL A 618 -20.63 3.83 7.84
CA VAL A 618 -21.89 4.42 7.38
C VAL A 618 -22.18 5.84 7.90
N VAL A 619 -21.69 6.23 9.09
CA VAL A 619 -22.13 7.48 9.76
C VAL A 619 -21.90 8.77 8.95
N THR A 620 -20.96 8.77 8.01
CA THR A 620 -20.69 9.92 7.12
C THR A 620 -21.23 9.74 5.70
N LYS A 621 -22.10 8.74 5.47
CA LYS A 621 -22.61 8.33 4.15
C LYS A 621 -24.13 8.15 4.10
N MET A 622 -24.82 8.39 5.21
CA MET A 622 -26.26 8.15 5.40
C MET A 622 -27.13 9.42 5.36
N GLY A 623 -26.53 10.61 5.32
CA GLY A 623 -27.23 11.88 5.50
C GLY A 623 -27.01 12.48 6.89
N CYS A 624 -27.12 13.80 7.00
CA CYS A 624 -27.00 14.52 8.27
C CYS A 624 -27.67 15.89 8.25
N GLY A 625 -28.25 16.29 9.38
CA GLY A 625 -28.90 17.59 9.51
C GLY A 625 -30.09 17.72 8.55
N GLY A 626 -30.09 18.78 7.74
CA GLY A 626 -31.05 18.97 6.66
C GLY A 626 -30.63 18.34 5.32
N LEU A 627 -29.49 17.63 5.27
CA LEU A 627 -28.96 17.03 4.05
C LEU A 627 -29.28 15.53 4.01
N ASP A 628 -29.91 15.07 2.93
CA ASP A 628 -29.96 13.64 2.64
C ASP A 628 -28.56 13.06 2.30
N TYR A 629 -28.46 11.75 2.06
CA TYR A 629 -27.15 11.11 1.80
C TYR A 629 -26.47 11.61 0.51
N ARG A 630 -27.24 12.02 -0.49
CA ARG A 630 -26.75 12.54 -1.77
C ARG A 630 -26.21 13.96 -1.61
N GLN A 631 -26.97 14.83 -0.95
CA GLN A 631 -26.58 16.18 -0.61
C GLN A 631 -25.39 16.21 0.34
N GLN A 632 -25.35 15.32 1.35
CA GLN A 632 -24.20 15.15 2.23
C GLN A 632 -22.96 14.77 1.41
N SER A 633 -23.07 13.78 0.51
CA SER A 633 -21.96 13.37 -0.34
C SER A 633 -21.46 14.52 -1.23
N GLN A 634 -22.37 15.30 -1.80
CA GLN A 634 -22.05 16.48 -2.63
C GLN A 634 -21.26 17.52 -1.83
N GLN A 635 -21.76 17.90 -0.65
CA GLN A 635 -21.08 18.90 0.18
C GLN A 635 -19.73 18.40 0.71
N LYS A 636 -19.61 17.10 1.02
CA LYS A 636 -18.33 16.50 1.39
C LYS A 636 -17.29 16.67 0.27
N GLU A 637 -17.63 16.36 -0.97
CA GLU A 637 -16.71 16.45 -2.11
C GLU A 637 -16.38 17.92 -2.47
N LEU A 638 -17.37 18.82 -2.40
CA LEU A 638 -17.19 20.24 -2.70
C LEU A 638 -16.39 21.01 -1.65
N ARG A 639 -16.41 20.57 -0.38
CA ARG A 639 -15.85 21.33 0.75
C ARG A 639 -14.66 20.68 1.41
N THR A 640 -14.46 19.37 1.25
CA THR A 640 -13.42 18.62 1.97
C THR A 640 -12.60 17.74 1.04
N GLY A 641 -11.44 17.31 1.51
CA GLY A 641 -10.64 16.25 0.90
C GLY A 641 -11.06 14.84 1.34
N GLY A 642 -12.23 14.73 1.97
CA GLY A 642 -12.73 13.51 2.59
C GLY A 642 -12.95 13.68 4.09
N MET A 643 -13.95 12.95 4.59
CA MET A 643 -14.25 12.76 6.01
C MET A 643 -14.46 11.28 6.25
N SER A 644 -13.70 10.71 7.17
CA SER A 644 -13.74 9.30 7.53
C SER A 644 -13.81 9.10 9.04
N VAL A 645 -14.37 7.95 9.41
CA VAL A 645 -14.53 7.50 10.78
C VAL A 645 -14.06 6.06 10.81
N SER A 646 -13.24 5.68 11.80
CA SER A 646 -12.66 4.34 11.89
C SER A 646 -12.51 3.90 13.35
N PRO A 647 -12.68 2.60 13.67
CA PRO A 647 -12.34 2.09 14.98
C PRO A 647 -10.82 2.17 15.21
N HIS A 648 -10.41 2.39 16.45
CA HIS A 648 -9.00 2.46 16.83
C HIS A 648 -8.75 1.69 18.12
N VAL A 649 -7.68 0.89 18.11
CA VAL A 649 -7.14 0.18 19.27
C VAL A 649 -5.67 0.51 19.38
N SER A 650 -5.22 0.90 20.56
CA SER A 650 -3.80 1.18 20.83
C SER A 650 -3.40 0.56 22.16
N SER A 651 -2.46 -0.37 22.11
CA SER A 651 -1.84 -0.95 23.31
C SER A 651 -1.04 0.10 24.08
N ASP A 652 -0.97 -0.03 25.40
CA ASP A 652 -0.12 0.82 26.22
C ASP A 652 1.36 0.54 25.95
N SER A 653 2.17 1.60 25.98
CA SER A 653 3.61 1.48 25.74
C SER A 653 4.38 0.78 26.86
N THR A 654 3.78 0.62 28.05
CA THR A 654 4.44 0.07 29.25
C THR A 654 3.83 -1.23 29.77
N GLN A 655 2.59 -1.57 29.37
CA GLN A 655 1.86 -2.75 29.87
C GLN A 655 1.04 -3.41 28.74
N LEU A 656 1.19 -4.72 28.54
CA LEU A 656 0.52 -5.44 27.44
C LEU A 656 -0.98 -5.64 27.63
N ASP A 657 -1.44 -5.74 28.87
CA ASP A 657 -2.86 -5.94 29.20
C ASP A 657 -3.60 -4.61 29.44
N MET A 658 -3.00 -3.52 28.95
CA MET A 658 -3.58 -2.19 28.94
C MET A 658 -3.72 -1.68 27.52
N TYR A 659 -4.89 -1.12 27.21
CA TYR A 659 -5.16 -0.59 25.88
C TYR A 659 -6.15 0.57 25.92
N GLU A 660 -6.07 1.43 24.92
CA GLU A 660 -7.08 2.44 24.62
C GLU A 660 -7.93 1.94 23.47
N GLN A 661 -9.25 2.14 23.59
CA GLN A 661 -10.21 1.88 22.52
C GLN A 661 -11.01 3.15 22.23
N GLY A 662 -11.21 3.42 20.95
CA GLY A 662 -11.94 4.58 20.51
C GLY A 662 -12.34 4.52 19.05
N VAL A 663 -12.90 5.62 18.59
CA VAL A 663 -13.16 5.89 17.19
C VAL A 663 -12.36 7.13 16.79
N LEU A 664 -11.59 7.00 15.72
CA LEU A 664 -10.81 8.08 15.11
C LEU A 664 -11.62 8.69 13.98
N LEU A 665 -11.91 9.98 14.12
CA LEU A 665 -12.46 10.83 13.09
C LEU A 665 -11.31 11.53 12.39
N SER A 666 -11.34 11.58 11.06
CA SER A 666 -10.32 12.22 10.25
C SER A 666 -10.95 13.00 9.10
N SER A 667 -10.45 14.20 8.86
CA SER A 667 -10.85 15.00 7.70
C SER A 667 -9.75 15.95 7.28
N SER A 668 -9.81 16.40 6.03
CA SER A 668 -8.96 17.47 5.52
C SER A 668 -9.77 18.43 4.67
N CYS A 669 -9.33 19.68 4.57
CA CYS A 669 -9.92 20.65 3.66
C CYS A 669 -8.88 21.73 3.31
N LEU A 670 -9.16 22.49 2.25
CA LEU A 670 -8.46 23.74 1.99
C LEU A 670 -8.79 24.74 3.10
N GLU A 671 -7.84 25.60 3.47
CA GLU A 671 -8.00 26.56 4.58
C GLU A 671 -9.28 27.41 4.48
N ARG A 672 -9.70 27.78 3.25
CA ARG A 672 -10.93 28.54 2.98
C ARG A 672 -12.21 27.77 3.31
N ASN A 673 -12.18 26.44 3.27
CA ASN A 673 -13.32 25.57 3.52
C ASN A 673 -13.43 25.09 4.96
N LEU A 674 -12.53 25.52 5.86
CA LEU A 674 -12.49 25.07 7.25
C LEU A 674 -13.82 25.23 8.02
N PRO A 675 -14.55 26.36 7.92
CA PRO A 675 -15.86 26.47 8.57
C PRO A 675 -16.88 25.46 8.03
N HIS A 676 -16.87 25.19 6.73
CA HIS A 676 -17.78 24.23 6.10
C HIS A 676 -17.49 22.78 6.53
N MET A 677 -16.21 22.42 6.65
CA MET A 677 -15.82 21.10 7.16
C MET A 677 -16.34 20.88 8.59
N PHE A 678 -16.22 21.88 9.46
CA PHE A 678 -16.74 21.79 10.83
C PHE A 678 -18.27 21.82 10.89
N GLN A 679 -18.94 22.54 9.99
CA GLN A 679 -20.41 22.46 9.89
C GLN A 679 -20.87 21.04 9.55
N LEU A 680 -20.23 20.37 8.59
CA LEU A 680 -20.54 18.96 8.26
C LEU A 680 -20.30 18.02 9.44
N TRP A 681 -19.23 18.24 10.23
CA TRP A 681 -19.03 17.49 11.48
C TRP A 681 -20.12 17.80 12.51
N SER A 682 -20.51 19.06 12.71
CA SER A 682 -21.61 19.45 13.61
C SER A 682 -22.89 18.73 13.24
N ASP A 683 -23.26 18.72 11.96
CA ASP A 683 -24.47 18.07 11.47
C ASP A 683 -24.40 16.54 11.66
N THR A 684 -23.25 15.94 11.38
CA THR A 684 -23.00 14.49 11.56
C THR A 684 -23.08 14.09 13.04
N PHE A 685 -22.60 14.93 13.97
CA PHE A 685 -22.68 14.66 15.40
C PHE A 685 -24.10 14.82 15.95
N ASN A 686 -24.75 15.93 15.60
CA ASN A 686 -26.03 16.30 16.18
C ASN A 686 -27.20 15.52 15.58
N SER A 687 -27.22 15.36 14.26
CA SER A 687 -28.39 14.88 13.52
C SER A 687 -28.04 13.93 12.36
N PRO A 688 -27.27 12.85 12.57
CA PRO A 688 -27.07 11.84 11.54
C PRO A 688 -28.39 11.11 11.25
N HIS A 689 -28.66 10.84 9.98
CA HIS A 689 -29.81 10.04 9.56
C HIS A 689 -29.46 8.56 9.69
N PHE A 690 -30.32 7.78 10.36
CA PHE A 690 -30.11 6.34 10.59
C PHE A 690 -31.32 5.50 10.23
N ASP A 691 -32.35 6.12 9.68
CA ASP A 691 -33.67 5.58 9.38
C ASP A 691 -33.85 5.18 7.91
N ASP A 692 -32.87 5.48 7.04
CA ASP A 692 -32.86 5.06 5.63
C ASP A 692 -32.37 3.60 5.49
N GLU A 693 -33.29 2.65 5.49
CA GLU A 693 -32.95 1.22 5.40
C GLU A 693 -32.35 0.82 4.06
N GLU A 694 -32.86 1.36 2.96
CA GLU A 694 -32.36 1.06 1.62
C GLU A 694 -30.92 1.56 1.45
N ARG A 695 -30.62 2.77 1.92
CA ARG A 695 -29.26 3.29 1.89
C ARG A 695 -28.31 2.45 2.75
N LEU A 696 -28.75 2.03 3.94
CA LEU A 696 -27.95 1.16 4.80
C LEU A 696 -27.65 -0.17 4.10
N ARG A 697 -28.66 -0.76 3.43
CA ARG A 697 -28.52 -2.01 2.69
C ARG A 697 -27.44 -1.91 1.62
N VAL A 698 -27.48 -0.87 0.78
CA VAL A 698 -26.45 -0.61 -0.24
C VAL A 698 -25.05 -0.56 0.38
N LEU A 699 -24.87 0.23 1.44
CA LEU A 699 -23.55 0.38 2.09
C LEU A 699 -23.05 -0.90 2.75
N VAL A 700 -23.95 -1.70 3.33
CA VAL A 700 -23.63 -3.00 3.93
C VAL A 700 -23.18 -3.99 2.86
N MET A 701 -23.90 -4.09 1.74
CA MET A 701 -23.58 -5.00 0.64
C MET A 701 -22.20 -4.68 0.05
N MET A 702 -21.94 -3.40 -0.27
CA MET A 702 -20.63 -2.94 -0.74
C MET A 702 -19.53 -3.27 0.28
N SER A 703 -19.71 -2.90 1.55
CA SER A 703 -18.69 -3.15 2.59
C SER A 703 -18.41 -4.64 2.81
N ALA A 704 -19.42 -5.50 2.70
CA ALA A 704 -19.25 -6.94 2.83
C ALA A 704 -18.50 -7.53 1.63
N GLN A 705 -18.80 -7.05 0.41
CA GLN A 705 -18.08 -7.46 -0.81
C GLN A 705 -16.61 -7.04 -0.76
N GLU A 706 -16.32 -5.78 -0.43
CA GLU A 706 -14.95 -5.25 -0.28
C GLU A 706 -14.13 -6.08 0.72
N LEU A 707 -14.74 -6.44 1.86
CA LEU A 707 -14.08 -7.27 2.88
C LEU A 707 -13.80 -8.71 2.41
N ALA A 708 -14.70 -9.31 1.64
CA ALA A 708 -14.54 -10.65 1.10
C ALA A 708 -13.41 -10.68 0.05
N ASN A 709 -13.45 -9.76 -0.92
CA ASN A 709 -12.44 -9.63 -1.99
C ASN A 709 -11.03 -9.42 -1.40
N GLY A 710 -10.93 -8.63 -0.32
CA GLY A 710 -9.66 -8.32 0.34
C GLY A 710 -8.97 -9.48 1.08
N ILE A 711 -9.61 -10.64 1.27
CA ILE A 711 -9.03 -11.77 2.02
C ILE A 711 -7.80 -12.34 1.32
N ALA A 712 -7.90 -12.64 0.02
CA ALA A 712 -6.78 -13.23 -0.73
C ALA A 712 -5.59 -12.27 -0.79
N TYR A 713 -5.85 -10.97 -1.00
CA TYR A 713 -4.82 -9.94 -1.01
C TYR A 713 -4.13 -9.79 0.36
N SER A 714 -4.89 -9.77 1.47
CA SER A 714 -4.39 -9.51 2.83
C SER A 714 -4.33 -10.75 3.74
N GLY A 715 -4.26 -11.96 3.19
CA GLY A 715 -4.44 -13.21 3.94
C GLY A 715 -3.48 -13.38 5.12
N HIS A 716 -2.23 -12.93 4.97
CA HIS A 716 -1.21 -12.95 6.04
C HIS A 716 -1.56 -12.01 7.21
N MET A 717 -2.22 -10.87 6.95
CA MET A 717 -2.69 -9.95 7.99
C MET A 717 -3.88 -10.52 8.76
N TYR A 718 -4.79 -11.24 8.07
CA TYR A 718 -5.88 -11.98 8.73
C TYR A 718 -5.35 -13.13 9.58
N ALA A 719 -4.37 -13.90 9.07
CA ALA A 719 -3.69 -14.94 9.83
C ALA A 719 -3.04 -14.35 11.10
N MET A 720 -2.28 -13.27 10.95
CA MET A 720 -1.60 -12.65 12.09
C MET A 720 -2.57 -12.07 13.12
N THR A 721 -3.64 -11.41 12.67
CA THR A 721 -4.68 -10.88 13.57
C THR A 721 -5.32 -12.00 14.38
N ARG A 722 -5.65 -13.12 13.73
CA ARG A 722 -6.19 -14.30 14.42
C ARG A 722 -5.19 -14.92 15.39
N ALA A 723 -3.93 -15.06 14.99
CA ALA A 723 -2.86 -15.60 15.84
C ALA A 723 -2.63 -14.72 17.09
N CYS A 724 -2.82 -13.40 16.97
CA CYS A 724 -2.67 -12.45 18.08
C CYS A 724 -3.86 -12.38 19.04
N ARG A 725 -5.05 -12.82 18.62
CA ARG A 725 -6.33 -12.63 19.32
C ARG A 725 -6.26 -12.98 20.81
N HIS A 726 -5.76 -14.17 21.12
CA HIS A 726 -5.77 -14.71 22.48
C HIS A 726 -4.51 -14.37 23.29
N LEU A 727 -3.66 -13.51 22.75
CA LEU A 727 -2.39 -13.13 23.38
C LEU A 727 -2.47 -11.83 24.16
N THR A 728 -3.36 -10.90 23.80
CA THR A 728 -3.56 -9.63 24.52
C THR A 728 -5.03 -9.19 24.42
N PRO A 729 -5.54 -8.39 25.38
CA PRO A 729 -6.88 -7.79 25.27
C PRO A 729 -7.05 -6.92 24.02
N SER A 730 -6.00 -6.18 23.62
CA SER A 730 -6.00 -5.41 22.38
C SER A 730 -6.08 -6.30 21.14
N GLY A 731 -5.46 -7.47 21.16
CA GLY A 731 -5.51 -8.45 20.07
C GLY A 731 -6.92 -9.01 19.86
N ASP A 732 -7.64 -9.30 20.94
CA ASP A 732 -9.04 -9.76 20.86
C ASP A 732 -9.96 -8.70 20.26
N LEU A 733 -9.80 -7.44 20.67
CA LEU A 733 -10.55 -6.33 20.11
C LEU A 733 -10.18 -6.06 18.64
N GLN A 734 -8.91 -6.23 18.27
CA GLN A 734 -8.46 -6.07 16.89
C GLN A 734 -9.07 -7.13 15.96
N GLU A 735 -9.17 -8.39 16.40
CA GLU A 735 -9.91 -9.42 15.67
C GLU A 735 -11.40 -9.06 15.53
N THR A 736 -12.01 -8.51 16.57
CA THR A 736 -13.41 -8.06 16.55
C THR A 736 -13.62 -6.92 15.55
N PHE A 737 -12.67 -6.00 15.41
CA PHE A 737 -12.83 -4.82 14.53
C PHE A 737 -12.37 -5.01 13.09
N GLY A 738 -11.43 -5.91 12.82
CA GLY A 738 -10.85 -6.06 11.49
C GLY A 738 -10.29 -7.45 11.18
N GLY A 739 -10.62 -8.46 11.98
CA GLY A 739 -10.26 -9.86 11.71
C GLY A 739 -11.34 -10.61 10.91
N MET A 740 -11.15 -11.92 10.76
CA MET A 740 -12.12 -12.80 10.08
C MET A 740 -13.48 -12.84 10.78
N GLU A 741 -13.54 -12.53 12.09
CA GLU A 741 -14.80 -12.37 12.81
C GLU A 741 -15.63 -11.20 12.28
N GLN A 742 -14.99 -10.08 11.95
CA GLN A 742 -15.68 -8.93 11.37
C GLN A 742 -16.16 -9.21 9.94
N VAL A 743 -15.37 -9.94 9.14
CA VAL A 743 -15.80 -10.35 7.79
C VAL A 743 -17.03 -11.25 7.84
N LYS A 744 -17.00 -12.30 8.67
CA LYS A 744 -18.14 -13.21 8.88
C LYS A 744 -19.36 -12.46 9.42
N PHE A 745 -19.15 -11.48 10.30
CA PHE A 745 -20.23 -10.65 10.81
C PHE A 745 -20.85 -9.77 9.73
N MET A 746 -20.05 -9.08 8.92
CA MET A 746 -20.55 -8.22 7.83
C MET A 746 -21.30 -9.03 6.77
N LYS A 747 -20.80 -10.22 6.39
CA LYS A 747 -21.53 -11.16 5.53
C LYS A 747 -22.91 -11.50 6.11
N LYS A 748 -22.96 -11.88 7.40
CA LYS A 748 -24.23 -12.18 8.07
C LYS A 748 -25.21 -11.01 8.07
N ILE A 749 -24.72 -9.77 8.23
CA ILE A 749 -25.58 -8.58 8.16
C ILE A 749 -26.07 -8.34 6.72
N ALA A 750 -25.22 -8.57 5.72
CA ALA A 750 -25.59 -8.45 4.31
C ALA A 750 -26.68 -9.45 3.90
N GLU A 751 -26.67 -10.66 4.45
CA GLU A 751 -27.68 -11.71 4.22
C GLU A 751 -29.04 -11.43 4.91
N MET A 752 -29.15 -10.40 5.75
CA MET A 752 -30.40 -10.09 6.46
C MET A 752 -31.44 -9.48 5.51
N SER A 753 -32.63 -10.09 5.45
CA SER A 753 -33.77 -9.54 4.72
C SER A 753 -34.31 -8.25 5.36
N ASP A 754 -34.25 -8.12 6.69
CA ASP A 754 -34.70 -6.94 7.45
C ASP A 754 -33.52 -6.34 8.24
N LEU A 755 -33.15 -5.09 7.95
CA LEU A 755 -32.07 -4.37 8.63
C LEU A 755 -32.57 -3.46 9.76
N SER A 756 -33.88 -3.44 10.06
CA SER A 756 -34.47 -2.73 11.19
C SER A 756 -33.75 -2.98 12.53
N PRO A 757 -33.31 -4.21 12.87
CA PRO A 757 -32.55 -4.43 14.10
C PRO A 757 -31.20 -3.69 14.13
N VAL A 758 -30.53 -3.59 12.98
CA VAL A 758 -29.24 -2.91 12.82
C VAL A 758 -29.42 -1.40 12.88
N ILE A 759 -30.45 -0.87 12.21
CA ILE A 759 -30.86 0.53 12.31
C ILE A 759 -31.08 0.97 13.76
N ARG A 760 -31.73 0.13 14.58
CA ARG A 760 -31.95 0.44 16.01
C ARG A 760 -30.67 0.47 16.84
N ILE A 761 -29.58 -0.12 16.35
CA ILE A 761 -28.27 -0.14 17.02
C ILE A 761 -27.46 1.14 16.77
N LEU A 762 -27.50 1.71 15.55
CA LEU A 762 -26.68 2.89 15.21
C LEU A 762 -26.92 4.10 16.14
N PRO A 763 -28.18 4.48 16.49
CA PRO A 763 -28.44 5.53 17.47
C PRO A 763 -27.97 5.20 18.88
N ARG A 764 -27.90 3.91 19.25
CA ARG A 764 -27.34 3.49 20.54
C ARG A 764 -25.85 3.81 20.56
N ILE A 765 -25.11 3.43 19.53
CA ILE A 765 -23.67 3.70 19.40
C ILE A 765 -23.40 5.22 19.40
N LYS A 766 -24.17 6.00 18.63
CA LYS A 766 -24.10 7.46 18.57
C LYS A 766 -24.08 8.11 19.96
N LYS A 767 -25.00 7.67 20.85
CA LYS A 767 -25.14 8.21 22.23
C LYS A 767 -23.91 8.04 23.12
N HIS A 768 -22.98 7.17 22.74
CA HIS A 768 -21.74 6.93 23.48
C HIS A 768 -20.54 7.63 22.83
N LEU A 769 -20.57 7.83 21.51
CA LEU A 769 -19.42 8.29 20.73
C LEU A 769 -19.46 9.77 20.31
N LEU A 770 -20.58 10.24 19.76
CA LEU A 770 -20.65 11.56 19.12
C LEU A 770 -21.01 12.65 20.14
N ASN A 771 -20.10 12.90 21.09
CA ASN A 771 -20.22 13.91 22.13
C ASN A 771 -18.82 14.40 22.58
N PRO A 772 -18.71 15.60 23.18
CA PRO A 772 -17.42 16.15 23.59
C PRO A 772 -16.84 15.54 24.88
N ASP A 773 -17.63 14.82 25.70
CA ASP A 773 -17.26 14.44 27.07
C ASP A 773 -16.02 13.54 27.18
N ASN A 774 -15.75 12.73 26.15
CA ASN A 774 -14.62 11.81 26.10
C ASN A 774 -13.85 11.90 24.77
N MET A 775 -13.71 13.13 24.29
CA MET A 775 -13.01 13.43 23.04
C MET A 775 -11.66 14.11 23.29
N ARG A 776 -10.71 13.88 22.39
CA ARG A 776 -9.52 14.75 22.22
C ARG A 776 -9.33 15.05 20.75
N CYS A 777 -8.80 16.22 20.43
CA CYS A 777 -8.64 16.69 19.06
C CYS A 777 -7.17 16.95 18.70
N ALA A 778 -6.85 16.82 17.43
CA ALA A 778 -5.59 17.27 16.85
C ALA A 778 -5.81 18.02 15.54
N ILE A 779 -5.03 19.07 15.33
CA ILE A 779 -5.03 19.85 14.08
C ILE A 779 -3.59 20.03 13.58
N ASN A 780 -3.37 19.72 12.31
CA ASN A 780 -2.14 20.03 11.58
C ASN A 780 -2.47 21.06 10.50
N THR A 781 -1.76 22.20 10.51
CA THR A 781 -2.01 23.31 9.56
C THR A 781 -0.80 24.24 9.48
N THR A 782 -0.82 25.15 8.52
CA THR A 782 0.14 26.25 8.40
C THR A 782 0.15 27.18 9.64
N PRO A 783 1.30 27.81 9.96
CA PRO A 783 1.41 28.73 11.10
C PRO A 783 0.34 29.83 11.10
N GLN A 784 0.02 30.36 9.91
CA GLN A 784 -0.91 31.47 9.72
C GLN A 784 -2.35 31.08 10.07
N LYS A 785 -2.72 29.80 9.98
CA LYS A 785 -4.09 29.32 10.20
C LYS A 785 -4.34 28.72 11.59
N MET A 786 -3.30 28.50 12.41
CA MET A 786 -3.40 27.83 13.71
C MET A 786 -4.47 28.44 14.64
N SER A 787 -4.47 29.76 14.83
CA SER A 787 -5.42 30.45 15.72
C SER A 787 -6.87 30.36 15.22
N ASP A 788 -7.06 30.53 13.90
CA ASP A 788 -8.36 30.39 13.26
C ASP A 788 -8.90 28.97 13.42
N SER A 789 -8.04 27.96 13.22
CA SER A 789 -8.43 26.55 13.36
C SER A 789 -8.85 26.19 14.77
N ALA A 790 -8.14 26.68 15.79
CA ALA A 790 -8.54 26.50 17.19
C ALA A 790 -9.90 27.16 17.49
N THR A 791 -10.12 28.37 16.96
CA THR A 791 -11.38 29.12 17.12
C THR A 791 -12.56 28.42 16.44
N GLN A 792 -12.38 27.91 15.22
CA GLN A 792 -13.42 27.15 14.52
C GLN A 792 -13.73 25.83 15.22
N LEU A 793 -12.71 25.14 15.74
CA LEU A 793 -12.93 23.95 16.56
C LEU A 793 -13.75 24.28 17.82
N GLU A 794 -13.45 25.37 18.52
CA GLU A 794 -14.21 25.77 19.70
C GLU A 794 -15.69 26.04 19.37
N ARG A 795 -15.99 26.62 18.20
CA ARG A 795 -17.37 26.80 17.72
C ARG A 795 -18.06 25.46 17.49
N PHE A 796 -17.43 24.56 16.73
CA PHE A 796 -17.92 23.19 16.54
C PHE A 796 -18.24 22.52 17.89
N LEU A 797 -17.34 22.61 18.87
CA LEU A 797 -17.52 21.99 20.18
C LEU A 797 -18.67 22.60 20.99
N LYS A 798 -18.98 23.89 20.80
CA LYS A 798 -20.16 24.54 21.40
C LYS A 798 -21.46 24.14 20.70
N ASP A 799 -21.40 23.87 19.41
CA ASP A 799 -22.56 23.48 18.60
C ASP A 799 -22.93 22.00 18.76
N VAL A 800 -21.97 21.14 19.15
CA VAL A 800 -22.23 19.73 19.42
C VAL A 800 -22.94 19.53 20.76
N SER A 801 -24.04 18.77 20.73
CA SER A 801 -24.82 18.44 21.92
C SER A 801 -24.02 17.58 22.91
N GLY A 802 -23.83 18.07 24.14
CA GLY A 802 -23.31 17.26 25.25
C GLY A 802 -24.30 16.19 25.71
N ASN A 803 -23.82 15.17 26.46
CA ASN A 803 -24.73 14.20 27.06
C ASN A 803 -25.51 14.82 28.23
N ARG A 804 -26.84 14.66 28.22
CA ARG A 804 -27.69 15.06 29.36
C ARG A 804 -27.44 14.26 30.64
N LYS A 805 -26.78 13.11 30.56
CA LYS A 805 -26.45 12.22 31.67
C LYS A 805 -25.00 11.76 31.55
N THR A 806 -24.21 11.96 32.61
CA THR A 806 -22.84 11.42 32.69
C THR A 806 -22.90 9.90 32.65
N ARG A 807 -22.25 9.29 31.65
CA ARG A 807 -22.16 7.84 31.50
C ARG A 807 -20.89 7.34 32.16
N LYS A 808 -21.02 6.32 33.02
CA LYS A 808 -19.86 5.65 33.63
C LYS A 808 -19.22 4.70 32.62
N PRO A 809 -17.89 4.50 32.68
CA PRO A 809 -17.22 3.44 31.95
C PRO A 809 -17.84 2.07 32.24
N VAL A 810 -17.94 1.19 31.24
CA VAL A 810 -18.45 -0.17 31.38
C VAL A 810 -17.46 -1.05 32.14
N ARG A 811 -16.16 -0.87 31.87
CA ARG A 811 -15.08 -1.51 32.61
C ARG A 811 -14.71 -0.67 33.83
N SER A 812 -14.52 -1.31 34.98
CA SER A 812 -14.23 -0.64 36.25
C SER A 812 -12.80 -0.08 36.35
N ASN A 813 -11.85 -0.68 35.62
CA ASN A 813 -10.43 -0.40 35.76
C ASN A 813 -9.93 0.51 34.62
N ILE A 814 -10.27 1.80 34.71
CA ILE A 814 -9.77 2.82 33.79
C ILE A 814 -8.57 3.53 34.41
N ILE A 815 -7.45 3.53 33.71
CA ILE A 815 -6.22 4.22 34.10
C ILE A 815 -6.03 5.43 33.20
N GLU A 816 -5.82 6.60 33.80
CA GLU A 816 -5.52 7.83 33.06
C GLU A 816 -4.01 7.98 32.88
N ARG A 817 -3.57 8.18 31.63
CA ARG A 817 -2.18 8.47 31.27
C ARG A 817 -2.07 9.87 30.67
N PRO A 818 -1.31 10.80 31.26
CA PRO A 818 -1.14 12.14 30.70
C PRO A 818 -0.52 12.11 29.30
N LEU A 819 -0.98 12.99 28.42
CA LEU A 819 -0.37 13.25 27.10
C LEU A 819 0.69 14.36 27.15
N GLY A 820 0.71 15.16 28.23
CA GLY A 820 1.63 16.27 28.46
C GLY A 820 2.66 16.00 29.58
N PRO A 821 3.77 16.75 29.62
CA PRO A 821 4.81 16.60 30.65
C PRO A 821 4.41 17.13 32.04
N GLN A 822 3.25 17.80 32.19
CA GLN A 822 2.80 18.34 33.47
C GLN A 822 1.93 17.33 34.24
N ALA A 823 2.26 17.08 35.51
CA ALA A 823 1.53 16.20 36.43
C ALA A 823 0.28 16.87 37.06
N GLY A 824 -0.49 17.61 36.26
CA GLY A 824 -1.73 18.31 36.68
C GLY A 824 -2.96 17.86 35.88
N PRO A 825 -4.14 18.49 36.08
CA PRO A 825 -5.35 18.23 35.27
C PRO A 825 -5.13 18.73 33.83
N GLY A 826 -4.50 17.89 33.02
CA GLY A 826 -4.21 18.09 31.61
C GLY A 826 -4.80 16.97 30.76
N PRO A 827 -4.60 17.00 29.44
CA PRO A 827 -5.16 15.99 28.56
C PRO A 827 -4.55 14.61 28.84
N SER A 828 -5.40 13.60 28.94
CA SER A 828 -5.02 12.22 29.25
C SER A 828 -5.68 11.22 28.31
N ARG A 829 -5.02 10.08 28.12
CA ARG A 829 -5.58 8.87 27.52
C ARG A 829 -6.26 8.07 28.62
N LYS A 830 -7.42 7.48 28.31
CA LYS A 830 -8.20 6.66 29.26
C LYS A 830 -8.10 5.19 28.85
N LEU A 831 -7.18 4.46 29.46
CA LEU A 831 -6.87 3.07 29.10
C LEU A 831 -7.65 2.09 29.98
N ILE A 832 -8.06 0.97 29.40
CA ILE A 832 -8.62 -0.18 30.11
C ILE A 832 -7.46 -1.04 30.58
N ALA A 833 -7.47 -1.45 31.85
CA ALA A 833 -6.53 -2.41 32.40
C ALA A 833 -7.23 -3.75 32.69
N GLU A 834 -6.80 -4.81 32.00
CA GLU A 834 -7.30 -6.17 32.20
C GLU A 834 -6.28 -7.05 32.92
N ALA A 835 -6.02 -6.73 34.20
CA ALA A 835 -5.00 -7.42 35.00
C ALA A 835 -5.22 -8.94 35.17
N ASN A 836 -6.44 -9.43 34.92
CA ASN A 836 -6.80 -10.84 35.01
C ASN A 836 -6.85 -11.53 33.64
N PHE A 837 -6.44 -10.86 32.56
CA PHE A 837 -6.36 -11.49 31.25
C PHE A 837 -5.34 -12.63 31.30
N LEU A 838 -5.76 -13.83 30.89
CA LEU A 838 -4.92 -15.01 30.82
C LEU A 838 -4.65 -15.33 29.35
N PRO A 839 -3.44 -15.05 28.83
CA PRO A 839 -3.09 -15.42 27.47
C PRO A 839 -3.21 -16.93 27.29
N CYS A 840 -3.88 -17.38 26.22
CA CYS A 840 -4.03 -18.81 25.92
C CYS A 840 -3.51 -19.15 24.52
N GLN A 841 -2.98 -20.37 24.39
CA GLN A 841 -2.48 -20.87 23.12
C GLN A 841 -3.63 -21.40 22.28
N MET A 842 -3.69 -20.97 21.02
CA MET A 842 -4.69 -21.40 20.05
C MET A 842 -4.08 -21.63 18.68
N LYS A 843 -4.51 -22.68 17.98
CA LYS A 843 -4.21 -22.90 16.56
C LYS A 843 -5.51 -22.91 15.75
N THR A 844 -5.61 -22.05 14.74
CA THR A 844 -6.81 -21.93 13.89
C THR A 844 -6.44 -22.18 12.43
N PHE A 845 -7.17 -23.06 11.76
CA PHE A 845 -7.04 -23.28 10.32
C PHE A 845 -8.36 -22.87 9.65
N PHE A 846 -8.31 -21.83 8.82
CA PHE A 846 -9.43 -21.43 7.97
C PHE A 846 -9.29 -22.13 6.62
N GLN A 847 -10.22 -23.03 6.32
CA GLN A 847 -10.24 -23.68 5.02
C GLN A 847 -10.79 -22.70 3.99
N MET A 848 -9.95 -22.35 3.01
CA MET A 848 -10.27 -21.41 1.93
C MET A 848 -10.00 -22.08 0.58
N PRO A 849 -10.75 -21.75 -0.49
CA PRO A 849 -10.54 -22.30 -1.82
C PRO A 849 -9.34 -21.64 -2.54
N PHE A 850 -8.19 -21.57 -1.86
CA PHE A 850 -6.98 -20.94 -2.37
C PHE A 850 -5.97 -21.99 -2.86
N PRO A 851 -5.21 -21.72 -3.93
CA PRO A 851 -4.12 -22.60 -4.38
C PRO A 851 -2.84 -22.46 -3.53
N ILE A 852 -2.84 -21.56 -2.54
CA ILE A 852 -1.70 -21.13 -1.71
C ILE A 852 -2.15 -20.89 -0.26
N ASN A 853 -1.18 -20.75 0.64
CA ASN A 853 -1.40 -20.54 2.08
C ASN A 853 -0.95 -19.15 2.54
N PHE A 854 -1.55 -18.72 3.64
CA PHE A 854 -1.12 -17.58 4.46
C PHE A 854 -0.99 -18.04 5.91
N ILE A 855 0.20 -17.86 6.49
CA ILE A 855 0.55 -18.49 7.76
C ILE A 855 1.05 -17.43 8.72
N SER A 856 0.68 -17.53 9.99
CA SER A 856 1.29 -16.72 11.04
C SER A 856 1.38 -17.48 12.36
N GLU A 857 2.49 -17.27 13.07
CA GLU A 857 2.68 -17.63 14.47
C GLU A 857 3.08 -16.38 15.25
N SER A 858 2.30 -16.04 16.28
CA SER A 858 2.52 -14.86 17.12
C SER A 858 2.84 -15.27 18.53
N ILE A 859 3.82 -14.60 19.15
CA ILE A 859 4.34 -14.89 20.50
C ILE A 859 4.19 -13.64 21.36
N ARG A 860 3.64 -13.80 22.57
CA ARG A 860 3.52 -12.70 23.54
C ARG A 860 4.88 -12.40 24.19
N THR A 861 5.37 -11.16 24.06
CA THR A 861 6.70 -10.75 24.55
C THR A 861 6.66 -9.59 25.55
N VAL A 862 7.08 -8.38 25.17
CA VAL A 862 7.20 -7.19 26.06
C VAL A 862 6.75 -5.90 25.36
N PRO A 863 6.25 -4.90 26.10
CA PRO A 863 5.76 -3.65 25.51
C PRO A 863 6.90 -2.69 25.11
N PHE A 864 6.58 -1.64 24.34
CA PHE A 864 7.52 -0.71 23.71
C PHE A 864 8.60 -0.10 24.66
N ALA A 865 8.19 0.27 25.87
CA ALA A 865 9.06 0.90 26.86
C ALA A 865 10.01 -0.08 27.57
N HIS A 866 9.79 -1.39 27.44
CA HIS A 866 10.66 -2.41 28.03
C HIS A 866 12.04 -2.39 27.37
N GLU A 867 13.08 -2.72 28.12
CA GLU A 867 14.47 -2.71 27.63
C GLU A 867 14.68 -3.69 26.47
N ASP A 868 14.15 -4.91 26.59
CA ASP A 868 14.26 -5.97 25.56
C ASP A 868 13.47 -5.71 24.27
N TYR A 869 12.57 -4.71 24.24
CA TYR A 869 11.76 -4.44 23.04
C TYR A 869 12.64 -4.10 21.83
N ALA A 870 13.69 -3.30 22.04
CA ALA A 870 14.64 -2.92 21.00
C ALA A 870 15.39 -4.14 20.44
N SER A 871 15.86 -5.05 21.32
CA SER A 871 16.52 -6.29 20.91
C SER A 871 15.59 -7.18 20.09
N LEU A 872 14.31 -7.29 20.46
CA LEU A 872 13.32 -8.06 19.69
C LEU A 872 13.02 -7.43 18.32
N CYS A 873 13.00 -6.10 18.19
CA CYS A 873 12.87 -5.41 16.90
C CYS A 873 14.05 -5.73 15.97
N ILE A 874 15.28 -5.60 16.47
CA ILE A 874 16.50 -5.94 15.70
C ILE A 874 16.49 -7.43 15.35
N LEU A 875 16.16 -8.30 16.31
CA LEU A 875 16.10 -9.75 16.11
C LEU A 875 15.11 -10.13 15.02
N ALA A 876 13.89 -9.57 15.02
CA ALA A 876 12.88 -9.84 14.00
C ALA A 876 13.41 -9.53 12.59
N ARG A 877 14.09 -8.39 12.43
CA ARG A 877 14.64 -8.01 11.12
C ARG A 877 15.84 -8.87 10.71
N MET A 878 16.69 -9.22 11.67
CA MET A 878 17.84 -10.10 11.44
C MET A 878 17.40 -11.51 11.05
N MET A 879 16.44 -12.10 11.77
CA MET A 879 15.83 -13.39 11.42
C MET A 879 15.18 -13.36 10.05
N THR A 880 14.50 -12.27 9.70
CA THR A 880 13.88 -12.10 8.38
C THR A 880 14.94 -12.17 7.27
N SER A 881 15.99 -11.36 7.38
CA SER A 881 17.00 -11.21 6.33
C SER A 881 18.01 -12.35 6.25
N LYS A 882 18.37 -12.98 7.38
CA LYS A 882 19.45 -13.98 7.44
C LYS A 882 18.97 -15.43 7.46
N PHE A 883 17.69 -15.67 7.75
CA PHE A 883 17.16 -17.03 7.89
C PHE A 883 15.84 -17.24 7.14
N LEU A 884 14.80 -16.49 7.52
CA LEU A 884 13.42 -16.76 7.08
C LEU A 884 13.22 -16.51 5.58
N HIS A 885 13.84 -15.47 5.02
CA HIS A 885 13.78 -15.19 3.58
C HIS A 885 14.34 -16.36 2.76
N GLY A 886 15.55 -16.83 3.08
CA GLY A 886 16.17 -17.96 2.39
C GLY A 886 15.40 -19.27 2.54
N GLU A 887 14.85 -19.54 3.73
CA GLU A 887 14.11 -20.79 3.99
C GLU A 887 12.69 -20.81 3.38
N ILE A 888 11.95 -19.71 3.48
CA ILE A 888 10.53 -19.64 3.12
C ILE A 888 10.35 -19.21 1.67
N ARG A 889 11.10 -18.21 1.20
CA ARG A 889 10.99 -17.69 -0.18
C ARG A 889 11.93 -18.39 -1.14
N GLU A 890 13.24 -18.33 -0.92
CA GLU A 890 14.21 -18.86 -1.90
C GLU A 890 14.10 -20.39 -2.05
N LYS A 891 14.10 -21.13 -0.94
CA LYS A 891 13.98 -22.59 -0.92
C LYS A 891 12.52 -23.05 -1.02
N GLY A 892 11.64 -22.44 -0.23
CA GLY A 892 10.24 -22.83 -0.12
C GLY A 892 9.35 -22.37 -1.28
N GLY A 893 9.76 -21.35 -2.03
CA GLY A 893 9.02 -20.79 -3.17
C GLY A 893 7.88 -19.85 -2.79
N ALA A 894 7.71 -19.47 -1.53
CA ALA A 894 6.70 -18.49 -1.14
C ALA A 894 7.06 -17.08 -1.65
N TYR A 895 6.05 -16.24 -1.92
CA TYR A 895 6.32 -14.87 -2.35
C TYR A 895 6.91 -14.00 -1.23
N GLY A 896 6.50 -14.21 0.03
CA GLY A 896 7.03 -13.49 1.18
C GLY A 896 7.09 -14.32 2.45
N GLY A 897 8.09 -14.06 3.28
CA GLY A 897 8.26 -14.71 4.58
C GLY A 897 9.16 -13.89 5.51
N GLY A 898 8.81 -13.81 6.79
CA GLY A 898 9.58 -13.02 7.74
C GLY A 898 9.03 -12.99 9.16
N ALA A 899 9.59 -12.09 9.95
CA ALA A 899 9.18 -11.82 11.33
C ALA A 899 9.06 -10.32 11.59
N ARG A 900 8.15 -9.93 12.48
CA ARG A 900 8.00 -8.54 12.93
C ARG A 900 7.68 -8.45 14.41
N MET A 901 8.05 -7.33 15.02
CA MET A 901 7.75 -6.99 16.41
C MET A 901 6.78 -5.79 16.44
N GLY A 902 5.60 -5.94 17.06
CA GLY A 902 4.60 -4.87 17.10
C GLY A 902 3.60 -5.05 18.23
N GLY A 903 3.24 -3.97 18.94
CA GLY A 903 2.31 -4.04 20.08
C GLY A 903 2.74 -4.98 21.23
N GLY A 904 4.03 -5.35 21.26
CA GLY A 904 4.58 -6.35 22.18
C GLY A 904 4.33 -7.81 21.81
N LEU A 905 3.91 -8.06 20.57
CA LEU A 905 3.80 -9.38 19.97
C LEU A 905 4.89 -9.56 18.92
N PHE A 906 5.57 -10.69 18.97
CA PHE A 906 6.54 -11.10 17.97
C PHE A 906 5.85 -12.07 17.01
N SER A 907 5.68 -11.69 15.75
CA SER A 907 4.89 -12.43 14.77
C SER A 907 5.74 -12.88 13.59
N PHE A 908 5.81 -14.19 13.38
CA PHE A 908 6.24 -14.81 12.14
C PHE A 908 5.10 -14.83 11.13
N TYR A 909 5.42 -14.73 9.84
CA TYR A 909 4.44 -14.82 8.78
C TYR A 909 5.02 -15.37 7.47
N SER A 910 4.15 -15.93 6.63
CA SER A 910 4.38 -16.14 5.20
C SER A 910 3.18 -15.69 4.36
N TYR A 911 3.44 -15.37 3.10
CA TYR A 911 2.49 -14.78 2.16
C TYR A 911 2.60 -15.44 0.79
N ARG A 912 1.47 -15.89 0.23
CA ARG A 912 1.37 -16.71 -0.99
C ARG A 912 2.35 -17.89 -0.95
N ASP A 913 2.20 -18.70 0.09
CA ASP A 913 3.10 -19.80 0.44
C ASP A 913 2.56 -21.14 -0.08
N PRO A 914 3.29 -21.90 -0.92
CA PRO A 914 2.85 -23.22 -1.35
C PRO A 914 2.86 -24.25 -0.22
N ASN A 915 3.55 -23.98 0.89
CA ASN A 915 3.68 -24.88 2.02
C ASN A 915 2.76 -24.50 3.18
N SER A 916 2.62 -25.40 4.17
CA SER A 916 1.88 -25.14 5.42
C SER A 916 2.71 -25.47 6.67
N LEU A 917 2.75 -26.73 7.08
CA LEU A 917 3.44 -27.18 8.30
C LEU A 917 4.97 -27.07 8.20
N GLN A 918 5.51 -27.13 6.98
CA GLN A 918 6.94 -26.93 6.71
C GLN A 918 7.37 -25.50 7.08
N THR A 919 6.53 -24.50 6.79
CA THR A 919 6.80 -23.10 7.16
C THR A 919 6.77 -22.88 8.67
N LEU A 920 5.82 -23.50 9.39
CA LEU A 920 5.85 -23.49 10.86
C LEU A 920 7.11 -24.16 11.42
N SER A 921 7.62 -25.19 10.74
CA SER A 921 8.89 -25.81 11.10
C SER A 921 10.07 -24.87 10.84
N ALA A 922 10.04 -24.10 9.75
CA ALA A 922 11.03 -23.07 9.47
C ALA A 922 11.03 -21.94 10.52
N PHE A 923 9.86 -21.53 11.03
CA PHE A 923 9.79 -20.58 12.16
C PHE A 923 10.55 -21.08 13.39
N ARG A 924 10.34 -22.35 13.77
CA ARG A 924 11.04 -22.97 14.90
C ARG A 924 12.56 -23.06 14.67
N ARG A 925 12.98 -23.50 13.48
CA ARG A 925 14.41 -23.53 13.13
C ARG A 925 15.03 -22.13 13.16
N GLY A 926 14.28 -21.10 12.77
CA GLY A 926 14.71 -19.71 12.88
C GLY A 926 14.97 -19.30 14.32
N VAL A 927 14.11 -19.71 15.26
CA VAL A 927 14.33 -19.49 16.70
C VAL A 927 15.57 -20.23 17.19
N ASP A 928 15.79 -21.47 16.76
CA ASP A 928 16.98 -22.23 17.15
C ASP A 928 18.27 -21.61 16.59
N TRP A 929 18.24 -21.09 15.36
CA TRP A 929 19.32 -20.29 14.79
C TRP A 929 19.59 -18.99 15.57
N ALA A 930 18.53 -18.28 15.97
CA ALA A 930 18.69 -17.07 16.79
C ALA A 930 19.32 -17.37 18.16
N LYS A 931 19.00 -18.54 18.75
CA LYS A 931 19.57 -18.99 20.02
C LYS A 931 21.01 -19.48 19.90
N SER A 932 21.41 -20.05 18.76
CA SER A 932 22.79 -20.51 18.58
C SER A 932 23.79 -19.35 18.56
N GLY A 933 23.32 -18.15 18.18
CA GLY A 933 24.19 -16.98 18.08
C GLY A 933 25.10 -17.00 16.86
N ASP A 934 24.82 -17.87 15.88
CA ASP A 934 25.61 -18.04 14.65
C ASP A 934 25.32 -16.91 13.64
N PHE A 935 25.56 -15.67 14.07
CA PHE A 935 25.49 -14.46 13.27
C PHE A 935 26.60 -13.47 13.69
N SER A 936 27.07 -12.69 12.73
CA SER A 936 28.19 -11.78 12.89
C SER A 936 27.76 -10.40 13.40
N GLN A 937 28.72 -9.58 13.83
CA GLN A 937 28.45 -8.16 14.16
C GLN A 937 27.92 -7.38 12.96
N GLN A 938 28.37 -7.71 11.74
CA GLN A 938 27.90 -7.09 10.51
C GLN A 938 26.40 -7.37 10.29
N ASP A 939 25.92 -8.58 10.60
CA ASP A 939 24.49 -8.91 10.48
C ASP A 939 23.64 -8.08 11.45
N ILE A 940 24.17 -7.80 12.64
CA ILE A 940 23.51 -6.92 13.63
C ILE A 940 23.48 -5.48 13.13
N ASP A 941 24.59 -4.98 12.59
CA ASP A 941 24.70 -3.61 12.09
C ASP A 941 23.78 -3.39 10.87
N GLU A 942 23.67 -4.38 9.99
CA GLU A 942 22.73 -4.38 8.86
C GLU A 942 21.26 -4.45 9.32
N ALA A 943 20.96 -5.27 10.33
CA ALA A 943 19.64 -5.30 10.94
C ALA A 943 19.29 -3.95 11.59
N LYS A 944 20.26 -3.26 12.21
CA LYS A 944 20.09 -1.90 12.71
C LYS A 944 19.75 -0.94 11.59
N LEU A 945 20.55 -0.86 10.52
CA LEU A 945 20.26 0.01 9.38
C LEU A 945 18.84 -0.17 8.86
N SER A 946 18.40 -1.42 8.70
CA SER A 946 17.05 -1.69 8.23
C SER A 946 15.93 -1.36 9.23
N VAL A 947 16.17 -1.44 10.54
CA VAL A 947 15.20 -0.97 11.53
C VAL A 947 15.15 0.56 11.55
N PHE A 948 16.31 1.22 11.44
CA PHE A 948 16.42 2.67 11.37
C PHE A 948 15.79 3.24 10.09
N SER A 949 15.90 2.57 8.94
CA SER A 949 15.21 3.00 7.72
C SER A 949 13.68 3.05 7.89
N ALA A 950 13.11 2.11 8.66
CA ALA A 950 11.68 2.10 8.98
C ALA A 950 11.29 3.16 10.02
N VAL A 951 12.05 3.32 11.10
CA VAL A 951 11.68 4.29 12.17
C VAL A 951 12.01 5.75 11.82
N ASP A 952 12.95 5.98 10.90
CA ASP A 952 13.34 7.30 10.41
C ASP A 952 12.71 7.64 9.04
N SER A 953 11.80 6.80 8.58
CA SER A 953 11.02 7.06 7.37
C SER A 953 10.33 8.44 7.47
N PRO A 954 10.26 9.21 6.36
CA PRO A 954 9.66 10.53 6.36
C PRO A 954 8.25 10.50 6.93
N VAL A 955 7.88 11.55 7.68
CA VAL A 955 6.53 11.71 8.22
C VAL A 955 5.87 12.90 7.54
N ALA A 956 4.74 12.67 6.88
CA ALA A 956 3.98 13.71 6.17
C ALA A 956 3.65 14.87 7.11
N PRO A 957 3.55 16.12 6.59
CA PRO A 957 3.04 17.27 7.35
C PRO A 957 1.70 16.98 8.04
N ALA A 958 0.82 16.22 7.37
CA ALA A 958 -0.46 15.80 7.89
C ALA A 958 -0.37 14.86 9.10
N SER A 959 0.75 14.16 9.31
CA SER A 959 0.89 13.06 10.29
C SER A 959 1.85 13.39 11.43
N LYS A 960 2.53 14.54 11.39
CA LYS A 960 3.41 14.99 12.48
C LYS A 960 2.63 15.12 13.79
N GLY A 961 3.21 14.61 14.88
CA GLY A 961 2.63 14.58 16.21
C GLY A 961 1.57 13.48 16.45
N MET A 962 1.23 12.66 15.44
CA MET A 962 0.20 11.63 15.59
C MET A 962 0.60 10.47 16.50
N GLY A 963 1.89 10.12 16.59
CA GLY A 963 2.37 9.10 17.53
C GLY A 963 2.00 9.44 18.99
N ARG A 964 2.23 10.70 19.38
CA ARG A 964 1.80 11.24 20.67
C ARG A 964 0.28 11.24 20.82
N PHE A 965 -0.44 11.75 19.81
CA PHE A 965 -1.89 11.88 19.88
C PHE A 965 -2.62 10.54 19.99
N LEU A 966 -2.19 9.52 19.23
CA LEU A 966 -2.86 8.21 19.18
C LEU A 966 -2.38 7.28 20.29
N SER A 967 -1.07 7.20 20.50
CA SER A 967 -0.44 6.18 21.36
C SER A 967 0.29 6.73 22.59
N GLY A 968 0.29 8.05 22.80
CA GLY A 968 0.97 8.69 23.93
C GLY A 968 2.50 8.58 23.88
N VAL A 969 3.07 8.10 22.76
CA VAL A 969 4.51 7.98 22.57
C VAL A 969 5.10 9.36 22.32
N THR A 970 5.96 9.83 23.24
CA THR A 970 6.61 11.13 23.14
C THR A 970 7.96 11.05 22.44
N ASP A 971 8.52 12.19 22.03
CA ASP A 971 9.86 12.25 21.43
C ASP A 971 10.94 11.74 22.40
N GLU A 972 10.78 11.94 23.71
CA GLU A 972 11.70 11.38 24.71
C GLU A 972 11.62 9.84 24.77
N MET A 973 10.43 9.27 24.62
CA MET A 973 10.25 7.82 24.56
C MET A 973 10.84 7.23 23.27
N LEU A 974 10.65 7.92 22.14
CA LEU A 974 11.24 7.54 20.86
C LEU A 974 12.76 7.62 20.92
N GLN A 975 13.32 8.71 21.47
CA GLN A 975 14.77 8.86 21.64
C GLN A 975 15.35 7.81 22.59
N GLY A 976 14.67 7.52 23.71
CA GLY A 976 15.10 6.44 24.60
C GLY A 976 15.05 5.06 23.92
N HIS A 977 14.04 4.80 23.09
CA HIS A 977 13.99 3.58 22.28
C HIS A 977 15.12 3.55 21.23
N ARG A 978 15.41 4.69 20.60
CA ARG A 978 16.52 4.88 19.66
C ARG A 978 17.86 4.51 20.27
N GLU A 979 18.14 5.02 21.46
CA GLU A 979 19.38 4.72 22.20
C GLU A 979 19.47 3.23 22.54
N ARG A 980 18.36 2.59 22.92
CA ARG A 980 18.30 1.14 23.13
C ARG A 980 18.56 0.36 21.85
N LEU A 981 18.02 0.79 20.70
CA LEU A 981 18.30 0.17 19.39
C LEU A 981 19.79 0.24 19.03
N PHE A 982 20.43 1.40 19.23
CA PHE A 982 21.88 1.53 19.04
C PHE A 982 22.67 0.59 19.97
N ALA A 983 22.24 0.45 21.23
CA ALA A 983 22.89 -0.36 22.25
C ALA A 983 22.71 -1.89 22.09
N VAL A 984 21.83 -2.36 21.20
CA VAL A 984 21.63 -3.79 20.95
C VAL A 984 22.96 -4.46 20.58
N SER A 985 23.25 -5.56 21.25
CA SER A 985 24.47 -6.36 21.14
C SER A 985 24.16 -7.81 20.78
N HIS A 986 25.18 -8.56 20.33
CA HIS A 986 25.07 -10.00 20.07
C HIS A 986 24.46 -10.77 21.24
N ARG A 987 25.01 -10.57 22.44
CA ARG A 987 24.53 -11.20 23.68
C ARG A 987 23.06 -10.92 23.94
N SER A 988 22.62 -9.66 23.82
CA SER A 988 21.22 -9.31 24.06
C SER A 988 20.26 -9.98 23.08
N LEU A 989 20.67 -10.22 21.83
CA LEU A 989 19.84 -10.91 20.83
C LEU A 989 19.63 -12.38 21.18
N VAL A 990 20.70 -13.08 21.58
CA VAL A 990 20.63 -14.47 22.04
C VAL A 990 19.76 -14.58 23.30
N GLU A 991 19.97 -13.69 24.29
CA GLU A 991 19.22 -13.71 25.54
C GLU A 991 17.71 -13.50 25.32
N VAL A 992 17.30 -12.57 24.43
CA VAL A 992 15.86 -12.38 24.15
C VAL A 992 15.27 -13.52 23.32
N ALA A 993 16.05 -14.14 22.42
CA ALA A 993 15.60 -15.33 21.69
C ALA A 993 15.30 -16.49 22.64
N GLU A 994 16.20 -16.76 23.59
CA GLU A 994 16.02 -17.79 24.62
C GLU A 994 14.87 -17.47 25.58
N ARG A 995 14.80 -16.21 26.06
CA ARG A 995 13.82 -15.78 27.07
C ARG A 995 12.38 -15.72 26.55
N TYR A 996 12.19 -15.41 25.28
CA TYR A 996 10.85 -15.13 24.73
C TYR A 996 10.40 -16.10 23.65
N LEU A 997 11.28 -16.50 22.73
CA LEU A 997 10.88 -17.20 21.51
C LEU A 997 11.02 -18.72 21.62
N GLY A 998 11.77 -19.22 22.60
CA GLY A 998 11.93 -20.66 22.85
C GLY A 998 10.60 -21.38 23.09
N VAL A 999 10.51 -22.63 22.64
CA VAL A 999 9.32 -23.47 22.81
C VAL A 999 8.94 -23.56 24.30
N GLY A 1000 7.66 -23.24 24.59
CA GLY A 1000 7.12 -23.29 25.95
C GLY A 1000 7.50 -22.12 26.86
N GLN A 1001 8.32 -21.17 26.40
CA GLN A 1001 8.73 -20.01 27.23
C GLN A 1001 7.63 -18.96 27.35
N ARG A 1002 6.87 -18.74 26.28
CA ARG A 1002 5.77 -17.77 26.20
C ARG A 1002 4.58 -18.38 25.48
N THR A 1003 3.39 -17.84 25.77
CA THR A 1003 2.17 -18.20 25.05
C THR A 1003 2.27 -17.77 23.59
N CYS A 1004 1.98 -18.68 22.67
CA CYS A 1004 1.90 -18.41 21.24
C CYS A 1004 0.49 -18.69 20.68
N GLY A 1005 0.16 -18.06 19.55
CA GLY A 1005 -1.03 -18.36 18.77
C GLY A 1005 -0.64 -18.59 17.32
N VAL A 1006 -1.36 -19.48 16.63
CA VAL A 1006 -1.09 -19.86 15.24
C VAL A 1006 -2.36 -19.75 14.42
N ALA A 1007 -2.25 -19.21 13.21
CA ALA A 1007 -3.34 -19.23 12.25
C ALA A 1007 -2.84 -19.52 10.82
N ILE A 1008 -3.65 -20.24 10.07
CA ILE A 1008 -3.43 -20.53 8.64
C ILE A 1008 -4.73 -20.26 7.88
N LEU A 1009 -4.64 -19.60 6.73
CA LEU A 1009 -5.69 -19.53 5.70
C LEU A 1009 -5.14 -20.27 4.47
N GLY A 1010 -5.84 -21.29 3.96
CA GLY A 1010 -5.37 -22.05 2.81
C GLY A 1010 -6.27 -23.24 2.44
N PRO A 1011 -5.87 -24.03 1.43
CA PRO A 1011 -6.63 -25.21 0.98
C PRO A 1011 -6.66 -26.31 2.02
N GLU A 1012 -7.60 -27.25 1.88
CA GLU A 1012 -7.75 -28.40 2.78
C GLU A 1012 -6.42 -29.12 3.04
N ASN A 1013 -6.16 -29.41 4.31
CA ASN A 1013 -4.94 -30.09 4.74
C ASN A 1013 -5.24 -31.23 5.70
N GLU A 1014 -5.13 -32.46 5.20
CA GLU A 1014 -5.44 -33.68 5.95
C GLU A 1014 -4.61 -33.87 7.22
N THR A 1015 -3.36 -33.39 7.24
CA THR A 1015 -2.51 -33.47 8.44
C THR A 1015 -3.02 -32.54 9.53
N ILE A 1016 -3.40 -31.31 9.18
CA ILE A 1016 -4.00 -30.34 10.11
C ILE A 1016 -5.35 -30.84 10.62
N LYS A 1017 -6.19 -31.37 9.72
CA LYS A 1017 -7.54 -31.88 10.05
C LYS A 1017 -7.52 -33.04 11.06
N LYS A 1018 -6.46 -33.85 11.05
CA LYS A 1018 -6.26 -34.98 11.98
C LYS A 1018 -5.62 -34.58 13.31
N ASP A 1019 -5.04 -33.39 13.41
CA ASP A 1019 -4.41 -32.89 14.64
C ASP A 1019 -5.45 -32.17 15.52
N PRO A 1020 -5.86 -32.75 16.67
CA PRO A 1020 -6.90 -32.19 17.53
C PRO A 1020 -6.49 -30.87 18.20
N SER A 1021 -5.22 -30.47 18.11
CA SER A 1021 -4.77 -29.16 18.60
C SER A 1021 -5.18 -28.01 17.68
N TRP A 1022 -5.68 -28.28 16.47
CA TRP A 1022 -6.19 -27.29 15.53
C TRP A 1022 -7.71 -27.17 15.58
N ILE A 1023 -8.19 -25.93 15.59
CA ILE A 1023 -9.58 -25.62 15.29
C ILE A 1023 -9.69 -25.35 13.79
N VAL A 1024 -10.35 -26.25 13.06
CA VAL A 1024 -10.71 -26.07 11.65
C VAL A 1024 -12.00 -25.25 11.55
N LYS A 1025 -12.01 -24.21 10.72
CA LYS A 1025 -13.06 -23.16 10.65
C LYS A 1025 -13.50 -22.80 9.25
#